data_AF-A0A832HUQ7-F1
#
_entry.id   AF-A0A832HUQ7-F1
#
_cell.length_a   1.000
_cell.length_b   1.000
_cell.length_c   1.000
_cell.angle_alpha   90.00
_cell.angle_beta   90.00
_cell.angle_gamma   90.00
#
_symmetry.space_group_name_H-M   'P 1'
#
loop_
_entity.id
_entity.type
_entity.pdbx_description
1 polymer ?
#
loop_
_entity_poly.entity_id
_entity_poly.type
_entity_poly.pdbx_seq_one_letter_code
_entity_poly.pdbx_strand_id
1 'polypeptide(L)'
;MKLIQPDIHECEVKPACNPTVQKLPARLIIKPEVAVVARNKSITFAAFLLDNGIEIPLETGVQFFSATPNIAVIGVNSGVATGVAQGIATITARYGQLTAAARLEVRQNCVVPNHYALIIDDSISMGASFSNTFPTKIQYARAAAQAFLNCLSSQEQVAIFSGLDESIGFTTNSNNLSAFVKSIVCTATKTNLAAMLGKARDAFAAANIAASGRVYILITDGFNNFGDDLASYAASIKDEGSIIMVLGLRNFGDNYDLMTRVASGGFYLNAIPNNEVEAMQWLNGLKASLCGGNCYSVAGKGTMLAGQPQLNYTGFKNWDVISGLVDLIGNGTNQFYDFLPGNGLYVDLCGTPPTWSDPSGWGTLKTKESLMGWLGENYTLTVRLAGNQRQPRTDTVTIRVLEENGQEVAAKTVLLDWLDDFAEFELTFTGASHLFKIEISAMPMLGGITVFGPLLDSVKLVDSNGQVIFFDDFDSENLHFIPPQCGDSIVFDLNYGYVPPADNISGIYRLTYDNYMVVRNYDCGSGCGCLDYWPPQNADPNPTTLIDFETSPPEPVTYSSTRTYTALCPESPDQSVTASATATSLVSQEDADSKALALARQKAEAALLGFCVPSISKFSGLLNFALAGGYSQNDRIIHYQGYNGKVGPITTPDPNQKDMGDWGYQYGPLVVGDYGDYWNPGLPPPCPPAYAGLPDGYGSGFTSLRDSKFNFLPGVYLIMPSAADFLLKATLYANYPNIFLNTLKIYAPNGCLSLAPNNYPFMIYGLPAGIYDVYVFGRLIEPGFDLGGKYSWQVIDSDDSVVASGEAIELNTPLIPYGPYLQENHHYAKFSGIVIQAGYALKIISMAINDSLNFINGIQIKKRI
;
A
#
# COMPACT_ATOMS: atom_id res chain seq x y z
N MET A 1 22.08 -43.54 -5.49
CA MET A 1 21.26 -44.42 -4.64
C MET A 1 20.00 -44.81 -5.40
N LYS A 2 19.40 -45.97 -5.14
CA LYS A 2 18.02 -46.24 -5.60
C LYS A 2 17.06 -45.63 -4.58
N LEU A 3 16.18 -44.75 -5.02
CA LEU A 3 14.99 -44.40 -4.26
C LEU A 3 14.04 -45.61 -4.27
N ILE A 4 13.60 -46.02 -3.09
CA ILE A 4 12.55 -47.02 -2.92
C ILE A 4 11.25 -46.22 -2.76
N GLN A 5 10.38 -46.27 -3.77
CA GLN A 5 8.99 -45.86 -3.57
C GLN A 5 8.31 -46.91 -2.67
N PRO A 6 7.60 -46.52 -1.61
CA PRO A 6 6.78 -47.46 -0.86
C PRO A 6 5.55 -47.86 -1.69
N ASP A 7 5.27 -49.16 -1.79
CA ASP A 7 4.05 -49.66 -2.45
C ASP A 7 2.81 -49.18 -1.69
N ILE A 8 1.99 -48.36 -2.34
CA ILE A 8 0.70 -47.91 -1.82
C ILE A 8 -0.29 -49.06 -1.99
N HIS A 9 -0.38 -49.93 -0.99
CA HIS A 9 -1.41 -50.98 -0.96
C HIS A 9 -2.82 -50.39 -0.82
N GLU A 10 -3.79 -51.06 -1.44
CA GLU A 10 -5.19 -50.64 -1.49
C GLU A 10 -5.82 -50.64 -0.09
N CYS A 11 -6.22 -49.46 0.39
CA CYS A 11 -7.05 -49.32 1.59
C CYS A 11 -8.51 -49.72 1.28
N GLU A 12 -8.79 -51.02 1.28
CA GLU A 12 -10.15 -51.56 1.14
C GLU A 12 -11.08 -51.04 2.25
N VAL A 13 -12.35 -50.78 1.90
CA VAL A 13 -13.25 -49.90 2.65
C VAL A 13 -13.60 -50.43 4.04
N LYS A 14 -13.10 -49.76 5.09
CA LYS A 14 -13.57 -49.90 6.48
C LYS A 14 -13.80 -48.55 7.16
N PRO A 15 -14.96 -48.34 7.81
CA PRO A 15 -15.18 -47.16 8.63
C PRO A 15 -14.39 -47.22 9.95
N ALA A 16 -14.10 -46.05 10.51
CA ALA A 16 -13.48 -45.86 11.83
C ALA A 16 -12.03 -46.35 12.00
N CYS A 17 -11.17 -46.15 10.99
CA CYS A 17 -9.81 -45.71 11.29
C CYS A 17 -9.88 -44.27 11.83
N ASN A 18 -9.69 -44.08 13.13
CA ASN A 18 -9.39 -42.75 13.67
C ASN A 18 -7.92 -42.44 13.32
N PRO A 19 -7.63 -41.50 12.39
CA PRO A 19 -6.25 -41.21 12.01
C PRO A 19 -5.54 -40.60 13.22
N THR A 20 -4.74 -41.42 13.90
CA THR A 20 -3.92 -40.96 15.02
C THR A 20 -2.83 -40.09 14.42
N VAL A 21 -3.10 -38.78 14.33
CA VAL A 21 -2.35 -37.79 13.56
C VAL A 21 -0.86 -38.02 13.76
N GLN A 22 -0.23 -38.60 12.74
CA GLN A 22 1.14 -39.08 12.86
C GLN A 22 2.04 -37.85 12.97
N LYS A 23 2.55 -37.58 14.18
CA LYS A 23 3.39 -36.42 14.44
C LYS A 23 4.54 -36.41 13.44
N LEU A 24 4.51 -35.48 12.49
CA LEU A 24 5.58 -35.33 11.51
C LEU A 24 6.87 -34.97 12.26
N PRO A 25 8.02 -35.56 11.89
CA PRO A 25 9.28 -35.21 12.53
C PRO A 25 9.60 -33.74 12.23
N ALA A 26 9.95 -32.98 13.28
CA ALA A 26 10.30 -31.58 13.15
C ALA A 26 11.45 -31.41 12.14
N ARG A 27 11.28 -30.50 11.17
CA ARG A 27 12.22 -30.28 10.07
C ARG A 27 12.65 -28.83 9.99
N LEU A 28 13.91 -28.60 9.64
CA LEU A 28 14.38 -27.26 9.30
C LEU A 28 13.78 -26.87 7.94
N ILE A 29 13.31 -25.63 7.84
CA ILE A 29 12.98 -24.96 6.58
C ILE A 29 13.72 -23.62 6.51
N ILE A 30 13.80 -23.06 5.31
CA ILE A 30 14.48 -21.79 5.02
C ILE A 30 13.51 -20.91 4.21
N LYS A 31 13.47 -19.61 4.51
CA LYS A 31 12.63 -18.63 3.82
C LYS A 31 13.48 -17.45 3.32
N PRO A 32 13.33 -17.04 2.05
CA PRO A 32 12.56 -17.73 1.01
C PRO A 32 13.25 -19.06 0.61
N GLU A 33 12.51 -20.01 0.05
CA GLU A 33 13.12 -21.19 -0.58
C GLU A 33 13.58 -20.86 -2.02
N VAL A 34 13.02 -19.83 -2.63
CA VAL A 34 13.42 -19.31 -3.95
C VAL A 34 13.55 -17.79 -3.89
N ALA A 35 14.72 -17.25 -4.20
CA ALA A 35 14.98 -15.81 -4.26
C ALA A 35 15.51 -15.39 -5.63
N VAL A 36 15.27 -14.14 -6.00
CA VAL A 36 15.86 -13.53 -7.21
C VAL A 36 16.40 -12.14 -6.86
N VAL A 37 17.71 -11.93 -7.07
CA VAL A 37 18.40 -10.66 -6.77
C VAL A 37 19.19 -10.16 -7.98
N ALA A 38 19.46 -8.85 -8.02
CA ALA A 38 20.48 -8.32 -8.92
C ALA A 38 21.89 -8.67 -8.43
N ARG A 39 22.86 -8.65 -9.34
CA ARG A 39 24.28 -8.60 -8.97
C ARG A 39 24.55 -7.38 -8.09
N ASN A 40 25.37 -7.55 -7.05
CA ASN A 40 25.67 -6.59 -5.99
C ASN A 40 24.45 -6.17 -5.14
N LYS A 41 23.32 -6.88 -5.22
CA LYS A 41 22.20 -6.80 -4.26
C LYS A 41 22.18 -8.03 -3.37
N SER A 42 21.53 -7.89 -2.22
CA SER A 42 21.47 -8.93 -1.20
C SER A 42 20.04 -9.29 -0.82
N ILE A 43 19.84 -10.44 -0.19
CA ILE A 43 18.57 -10.87 0.42
C ILE A 43 18.84 -11.67 1.70
N THR A 44 18.05 -11.44 2.75
CA THR A 44 18.14 -12.21 4.01
C THR A 44 17.32 -13.48 3.92
N PHE A 45 17.98 -14.61 4.14
CA PHE A 45 17.34 -15.89 4.41
C PHE A 45 17.16 -16.08 5.91
N ALA A 46 15.94 -16.39 6.35
CA ALA A 46 15.64 -16.81 7.71
C ALA A 46 15.42 -18.33 7.78
N ALA A 47 15.73 -18.96 8.90
CA ALA A 47 15.50 -20.39 9.11
C ALA A 47 14.47 -20.63 10.22
N PHE A 48 13.65 -21.66 10.05
CA PHE A 48 12.58 -22.01 10.98
C PHE A 48 12.59 -23.51 11.25
N LEU A 49 12.31 -23.89 12.49
CA LEU A 49 11.94 -25.27 12.82
C LEU A 49 10.44 -25.42 12.60
N LEU A 50 10.05 -26.17 11.57
CA LEU A 50 8.67 -26.55 11.33
C LEU A 50 8.36 -27.83 12.12
N ASP A 51 7.59 -27.69 13.20
CA ASP A 51 7.09 -28.80 14.02
C ASP A 51 5.55 -28.72 14.07
N ASN A 52 4.85 -29.81 13.74
CA ASN A 52 3.38 -29.87 13.77
C ASN A 52 2.61 -28.74 13.04
N GLY A 53 3.14 -28.20 11.93
CA GLY A 53 2.49 -27.10 11.21
C GLY A 53 2.69 -25.71 11.85
N ILE A 54 3.52 -25.62 12.89
CA ILE A 54 3.96 -24.38 13.55
C ILE A 54 5.40 -24.11 13.11
N GLU A 55 5.65 -22.92 12.56
CA GLU A 55 7.00 -22.46 12.24
C GLU A 55 7.60 -21.68 13.42
N ILE A 56 8.64 -22.23 14.03
CA ILE A 56 9.39 -21.58 15.11
C ILE A 56 10.62 -20.89 14.50
N PRO A 57 10.76 -19.55 14.55
CA PRO A 57 11.93 -18.85 14.02
C PRO A 57 13.19 -19.22 14.82
N LEU A 58 14.33 -19.33 14.12
CA LEU A 58 15.61 -19.71 14.71
C LEU A 58 16.61 -18.55 14.60
N GLU A 59 16.60 -17.67 15.61
CA GLU A 59 17.46 -16.47 15.67
C GLU A 59 18.93 -16.77 15.96
N THR A 60 19.25 -17.95 16.54
CA THR A 60 20.61 -18.33 16.94
C THR A 60 20.88 -19.82 16.72
N GLY A 61 22.16 -20.19 16.60
CA GLY A 61 22.60 -21.58 16.39
C GLY A 61 22.35 -22.15 14.99
N VAL A 62 21.83 -21.33 14.07
CA VAL A 62 21.76 -21.63 12.63
C VAL A 62 23.07 -21.24 11.97
N GLN A 63 23.55 -22.08 11.04
CA GLN A 63 24.70 -21.77 10.19
C GLN A 63 24.29 -21.81 8.71
N PHE A 64 24.58 -20.75 7.98
CA PHE A 64 24.27 -20.56 6.58
C PHE A 64 25.51 -20.71 5.69
N PHE A 65 25.35 -21.38 4.55
CA PHE A 65 26.43 -21.62 3.60
C PHE A 65 25.93 -21.50 2.16
N SER A 66 26.77 -20.99 1.24
CA SER A 66 26.52 -21.05 -0.20
C SER A 66 27.33 -22.17 -0.82
N ALA A 67 26.70 -23.05 -1.59
CA ALA A 67 27.38 -24.10 -2.35
C ALA A 67 28.21 -23.54 -3.53
N THR A 68 27.99 -22.28 -3.91
CA THR A 68 28.63 -21.61 -5.05
C THR A 68 28.96 -20.16 -4.69
N PRO A 69 29.97 -19.91 -3.83
CA PRO A 69 30.33 -18.57 -3.35
C PRO A 69 30.75 -17.60 -4.46
N ASN A 70 31.13 -18.13 -5.64
CA ASN A 70 31.41 -17.36 -6.85
C ASN A 70 30.17 -16.78 -7.55
N ILE A 71 28.97 -17.30 -7.25
CA ILE A 71 27.69 -16.79 -7.76
C ILE A 71 27.03 -15.92 -6.69
N ALA A 72 26.98 -16.40 -5.44
CA ALA A 72 26.51 -15.61 -4.30
C ALA A 72 27.19 -16.06 -3.01
N VAL A 73 27.60 -15.11 -2.17
CA VAL A 73 28.05 -15.36 -0.78
C VAL A 73 26.85 -15.33 0.17
N ILE A 74 27.05 -15.78 1.42
CA ILE A 74 26.10 -15.58 2.52
C ILE A 74 26.83 -15.45 3.86
N GLY A 75 26.38 -14.53 4.71
CA GLY A 75 26.90 -14.39 6.08
C GLY A 75 26.47 -15.59 6.96
N VAL A 76 27.45 -16.27 7.56
CA VAL A 76 27.26 -17.60 8.18
C VAL A 76 26.25 -17.60 9.32
N ASN A 77 26.19 -16.54 10.13
CA ASN A 77 25.25 -16.44 11.25
C ASN A 77 24.01 -15.59 10.92
N SER A 78 24.03 -14.82 9.84
CA SER A 78 23.02 -13.79 9.54
C SER A 78 22.02 -14.16 8.44
N GLY A 79 22.39 -15.10 7.56
CA GLY A 79 21.57 -15.45 6.40
C GLY A 79 21.52 -14.36 5.31
N VAL A 80 22.26 -13.25 5.45
CA VAL A 80 22.33 -12.18 4.43
C VAL A 80 23.19 -12.66 3.26
N ALA A 81 22.57 -12.86 2.09
CA ALA A 81 23.22 -13.39 0.90
C ALA A 81 23.39 -12.32 -0.19
N THR A 82 24.62 -12.07 -0.64
CA THR A 82 24.94 -11.10 -1.71
C THR A 82 25.16 -11.80 -3.04
N GLY A 83 24.51 -11.34 -4.12
CA GLY A 83 24.77 -11.81 -5.48
C GLY A 83 26.10 -11.29 -6.04
N VAL A 84 27.06 -12.17 -6.29
CA VAL A 84 28.44 -11.86 -6.75
C VAL A 84 28.54 -11.84 -8.27
N ALA A 85 27.93 -12.82 -8.95
CA ALA A 85 27.95 -12.98 -10.40
C ALA A 85 26.64 -13.62 -10.89
N GLN A 86 26.30 -13.42 -12.16
CA GLN A 86 25.07 -13.99 -12.74
C GLN A 86 25.10 -15.53 -12.70
N GLY A 87 24.03 -16.14 -12.20
CA GLY A 87 23.92 -17.59 -12.08
C GLY A 87 22.83 -18.02 -11.09
N ILE A 88 22.87 -19.29 -10.68
CA ILE A 88 22.02 -19.83 -9.62
C ILE A 88 22.93 -20.40 -8.53
N ALA A 89 22.70 -19.97 -7.29
CA ALA A 89 23.36 -20.50 -6.11
C ALA A 89 22.39 -21.35 -5.26
N THR A 90 22.93 -22.35 -4.57
CA THR A 90 22.20 -23.08 -3.53
C THR A 90 22.66 -22.59 -2.16
N ILE A 91 21.75 -21.93 -1.44
CA ILE A 91 21.92 -21.53 -0.05
C ILE A 91 21.48 -22.70 0.83
N THR A 92 22.26 -23.03 1.85
CA THR A 92 21.97 -24.11 2.81
C THR A 92 21.99 -23.55 4.23
N ALA A 93 20.89 -23.73 4.97
CA ALA A 93 20.85 -23.52 6.41
C ALA A 93 21.06 -24.86 7.14
N ARG A 94 21.80 -24.83 8.25
CA ARG A 94 22.02 -25.97 9.14
C ARG A 94 21.67 -25.60 10.57
N TYR A 95 20.95 -26.48 11.26
CA TYR A 95 20.65 -26.38 12.69
C TYR A 95 20.92 -27.72 13.36
N GLY A 96 22.07 -27.85 14.03
CA GLY A 96 22.58 -29.11 14.58
C GLY A 96 22.78 -30.19 13.51
N GLN A 97 21.85 -31.14 13.43
CA GLN A 97 21.84 -32.22 12.42
C GLN A 97 20.78 -32.02 11.32
N LEU A 98 19.91 -31.00 11.44
CA LEU A 98 18.92 -30.67 10.42
C LEU A 98 19.53 -29.72 9.39
N THR A 99 19.11 -29.86 8.13
CA THR A 99 19.55 -29.02 7.00
C THR A 99 18.36 -28.66 6.11
N ALA A 100 18.32 -27.42 5.63
CA ALA A 100 17.36 -26.93 4.65
C ALA A 100 18.10 -26.20 3.52
N ALA A 101 17.56 -26.19 2.31
CA ALA A 101 18.18 -25.57 1.15
C ALA A 101 17.22 -24.65 0.40
N ALA A 102 17.76 -23.57 -0.16
CA ALA A 102 17.07 -22.59 -0.99
C ALA A 102 17.85 -22.31 -2.29
N ARG A 103 17.13 -21.87 -3.31
CA ARG A 103 17.66 -21.40 -4.60
C ARG A 103 17.76 -19.87 -4.60
N LEU A 104 18.95 -19.33 -4.82
CA LEU A 104 19.16 -17.90 -5.06
C LEU A 104 19.57 -17.69 -6.52
N GLU A 105 18.71 -17.06 -7.31
CA GLU A 105 19.02 -16.66 -8.69
C GLU A 105 19.58 -15.23 -8.72
N VAL A 106 20.80 -15.08 -9.22
CA VAL A 106 21.47 -13.79 -9.38
C VAL A 106 21.40 -13.38 -10.84
N ARG A 107 20.74 -12.25 -11.13
CA ARG A 107 20.60 -11.68 -12.47
C ARG A 107 21.54 -10.50 -12.63
N GLN A 108 22.17 -10.33 -13.80
CA GLN A 108 23.08 -9.18 -14.03
C GLN A 108 22.35 -7.85 -13.87
N ASN A 109 21.14 -7.74 -14.45
CA ASN A 109 20.15 -6.72 -14.11
C ASN A 109 18.87 -7.46 -13.69
N CYS A 110 18.30 -7.13 -12.53
CA CYS A 110 17.07 -7.77 -12.06
C CYS A 110 15.87 -6.88 -12.44
N VAL A 111 15.16 -7.26 -13.50
CA VAL A 111 13.87 -6.66 -13.83
C VAL A 111 12.83 -7.22 -12.88
N VAL A 112 12.21 -6.36 -12.06
CA VAL A 112 11.10 -6.74 -11.17
C VAL A 112 9.99 -7.38 -12.02
N PRO A 113 9.47 -8.55 -11.64
CA PRO A 113 8.39 -9.20 -12.39
C PRO A 113 7.18 -8.28 -12.53
N ASN A 114 6.94 -7.80 -13.74
CA ASN A 114 5.92 -6.77 -13.98
C ASN A 114 4.57 -7.34 -14.45
N HIS A 115 4.33 -8.63 -14.24
CA HIS A 115 3.11 -9.32 -14.61
C HIS A 115 2.66 -10.29 -13.50
N TYR A 116 1.50 -10.03 -12.90
CA TYR A 116 0.93 -10.85 -11.82
C TYR A 116 -0.43 -11.44 -12.23
N ALA A 117 -0.65 -12.72 -11.94
CA ALA A 117 -1.96 -13.35 -11.99
C ALA A 117 -2.52 -13.46 -10.58
N LEU A 118 -3.49 -12.61 -10.25
CA LEU A 118 -4.18 -12.61 -8.97
C LEU A 118 -5.40 -13.54 -9.05
N ILE A 119 -5.33 -14.66 -8.34
CA ILE A 119 -6.33 -15.71 -8.34
C ILE A 119 -7.07 -15.65 -7.01
N ILE A 120 -8.36 -15.35 -7.05
CA ILE A 120 -9.21 -15.20 -5.86
C ILE A 120 -10.25 -16.30 -5.89
N ASP A 121 -10.23 -17.13 -4.85
CA ASP A 121 -11.22 -18.16 -4.60
C ASP A 121 -12.58 -17.52 -4.26
N ASP A 122 -13.65 -17.94 -4.96
CA ASP A 122 -15.03 -17.46 -4.80
C ASP A 122 -16.03 -18.61 -4.57
N SER A 123 -15.52 -19.71 -4.00
CA SER A 123 -16.28 -20.81 -3.44
C SER A 123 -17.27 -20.39 -2.35
N ILE A 124 -18.23 -21.27 -2.05
CA ILE A 124 -19.13 -21.11 -0.90
C ILE A 124 -18.33 -21.19 0.44
N SER A 125 -17.21 -21.93 0.52
CA SER A 125 -16.37 -21.94 1.73
C SER A 125 -15.73 -20.57 2.03
N MET A 126 -15.44 -19.77 1.00
CA MET A 126 -15.01 -18.37 1.17
C MET A 126 -16.12 -17.45 1.74
N GLY A 127 -17.37 -17.91 1.79
CA GLY A 127 -18.47 -17.27 2.51
C GLY A 127 -18.43 -17.50 4.03
N ALA A 128 -17.59 -18.43 4.51
CA ALA A 128 -17.44 -18.73 5.94
C ALA A 128 -16.85 -17.57 6.74
N SER A 129 -17.02 -17.61 8.07
CA SER A 129 -16.58 -16.52 8.94
C SER A 129 -15.06 -16.43 9.08
N PHE A 130 -14.54 -15.21 8.89
CA PHE A 130 -13.13 -14.89 9.09
C PHE A 130 -12.89 -14.20 10.44
N SER A 131 -13.17 -12.90 10.58
CA SER A 131 -12.90 -12.10 11.80
C SER A 131 -14.01 -11.10 12.12
N ASN A 132 -13.82 -10.28 13.17
CA ASN A 132 -14.72 -9.17 13.49
C ASN A 132 -14.59 -8.00 12.49
N THR A 133 -13.39 -7.76 11.97
CA THR A 133 -13.10 -6.68 11.00
C THR A 133 -13.56 -7.06 9.60
N PHE A 134 -13.38 -8.33 9.23
CA PHE A 134 -13.79 -8.91 7.96
C PHE A 134 -14.71 -10.11 8.26
N PRO A 135 -16.05 -9.92 8.34
CA PRO A 135 -16.98 -10.96 8.77
C PRO A 135 -16.87 -12.28 8.00
N THR A 136 -16.48 -12.25 6.72
CA THR A 136 -16.32 -13.41 5.84
C THR A 136 -14.94 -13.48 5.18
N LYS A 137 -14.47 -14.68 4.82
CA LYS A 137 -13.17 -14.87 4.14
C LYS A 137 -13.11 -14.09 2.82
N ILE A 138 -14.19 -14.04 2.04
CA ILE A 138 -14.27 -13.28 0.77
C ILE A 138 -14.23 -11.76 0.97
N GLN A 139 -14.59 -11.23 2.15
CA GLN A 139 -14.37 -9.81 2.47
C GLN A 139 -12.89 -9.53 2.75
N TYR A 140 -12.22 -10.41 3.50
CA TYR A 140 -10.77 -10.31 3.72
C TYR A 140 -9.98 -10.51 2.42
N ALA A 141 -10.34 -11.49 1.59
CA ALA A 141 -9.71 -11.76 0.31
C ALA A 141 -9.71 -10.53 -0.61
N ARG A 142 -10.85 -9.83 -0.69
CA ARG A 142 -10.99 -8.59 -1.46
C ARG A 142 -10.22 -7.42 -0.85
N ALA A 143 -10.10 -7.35 0.48
CA ALA A 143 -9.28 -6.35 1.15
C ALA A 143 -7.78 -6.57 0.89
N ALA A 144 -7.28 -7.80 1.03
CA ALA A 144 -5.90 -8.18 0.74
C ALA A 144 -5.55 -7.97 -0.75
N ALA A 145 -6.45 -8.38 -1.66
CA ALA A 145 -6.34 -8.11 -3.09
C ALA A 145 -6.27 -6.60 -3.39
N GLN A 146 -7.14 -5.79 -2.77
CA GLN A 146 -7.11 -4.34 -2.96
C GLN A 146 -5.85 -3.68 -2.38
N ALA A 147 -5.35 -4.17 -1.24
CA ALA A 147 -4.09 -3.72 -0.65
C ALA A 147 -2.90 -3.99 -1.58
N PHE A 148 -2.84 -5.20 -2.17
CA PHE A 148 -1.82 -5.54 -3.17
C PHE A 148 -1.94 -4.67 -4.43
N LEU A 149 -3.15 -4.47 -4.97
CA LEU A 149 -3.39 -3.61 -6.13
C LEU A 149 -2.97 -2.15 -5.89
N ASN A 150 -3.10 -1.64 -4.66
CA ASN A 150 -2.66 -0.29 -4.29
C ASN A 150 -1.12 -0.15 -4.28
N CYS A 151 -0.39 -1.27 -4.25
CA CYS A 151 1.07 -1.33 -4.21
C CYS A 151 1.72 -1.62 -5.56
N LEU A 152 0.98 -1.42 -6.66
CA LEU A 152 1.45 -1.54 -8.02
C LEU A 152 1.94 -0.19 -8.57
N SER A 153 3.09 -0.22 -9.23
CA SER A 153 3.56 0.88 -10.06
C SER A 153 2.81 0.92 -11.41
N SER A 154 2.88 2.05 -12.11
CA SER A 154 2.22 2.26 -13.40
C SER A 154 2.75 1.37 -14.56
N GLN A 155 3.82 0.61 -14.33
CA GLN A 155 4.42 -0.32 -15.30
C GLN A 155 4.02 -1.78 -15.08
N GLU A 156 3.34 -2.09 -13.97
CA GLU A 156 2.98 -3.45 -13.58
C GLU A 156 1.58 -3.82 -14.06
N GLN A 157 1.48 -4.94 -14.75
CA GLN A 157 0.24 -5.47 -15.29
C GLN A 157 -0.31 -6.58 -14.38
N VAL A 158 -1.62 -6.58 -14.17
CA VAL A 158 -2.30 -7.65 -13.43
C VAL A 158 -3.43 -8.22 -14.27
N ALA A 159 -3.51 -9.55 -14.27
CA ALA A 159 -4.71 -10.29 -14.64
C ALA A 159 -5.37 -10.80 -13.35
N ILE A 160 -6.70 -10.81 -13.28
CA ILE A 160 -7.46 -11.31 -12.12
C ILE A 160 -8.38 -12.44 -12.56
N PHE A 161 -8.47 -13.49 -11.76
CA PHE A 161 -9.29 -14.68 -11.99
C PHE A 161 -10.18 -14.94 -10.76
N SER A 162 -11.48 -15.10 -10.98
CA SER A 162 -12.47 -15.47 -9.97
C SER A 162 -13.28 -16.66 -10.49
N GLY A 163 -13.32 -17.73 -9.70
CA GLY A 163 -13.97 -18.97 -10.10
C GLY A 163 -13.42 -19.51 -11.42
N LEU A 164 -14.30 -20.11 -12.23
CA LEU A 164 -13.93 -20.55 -13.57
C LEU A 164 -14.15 -19.46 -14.63
N ASP A 165 -15.28 -18.78 -14.62
CA ASP A 165 -15.76 -18.07 -15.82
C ASP A 165 -15.55 -16.54 -15.80
N GLU A 166 -15.17 -15.95 -14.66
CA GLU A 166 -14.89 -14.51 -14.56
C GLU A 166 -13.38 -14.22 -14.51
N SER A 167 -12.91 -13.36 -15.43
CA SER A 167 -11.53 -12.88 -15.41
C SER A 167 -11.35 -11.52 -16.08
N ILE A 168 -10.29 -10.82 -15.68
CA ILE A 168 -9.73 -9.66 -16.39
C ILE A 168 -8.31 -10.03 -16.84
N GLY A 169 -8.04 -9.87 -18.14
CA GLY A 169 -6.70 -10.05 -18.71
C GLY A 169 -5.74 -8.92 -18.33
N PHE A 170 -4.44 -9.15 -18.55
CA PHE A 170 -3.35 -8.26 -18.10
C PHE A 170 -3.58 -6.78 -18.46
N THR A 171 -3.65 -5.93 -17.43
CA THR A 171 -3.82 -4.48 -17.57
C THR A 171 -3.11 -3.72 -16.46
N THR A 172 -2.72 -2.46 -16.73
CA THR A 172 -2.24 -1.49 -15.73
C THR A 172 -3.37 -0.63 -15.14
N ASN A 173 -4.61 -0.79 -15.60
CA ASN A 173 -5.73 0.04 -15.18
C ASN A 173 -6.27 -0.37 -13.79
N SER A 174 -5.70 0.24 -12.75
CA SER A 174 -6.06 0.04 -11.34
C SER A 174 -7.55 0.28 -11.03
N ASN A 175 -8.25 1.16 -11.78
CA ASN A 175 -9.69 1.38 -11.59
C ASN A 175 -10.50 0.15 -12.03
N ASN A 176 -10.17 -0.46 -13.18
CA ASN A 176 -10.83 -1.67 -13.66
C ASN A 176 -10.56 -2.85 -12.71
N LEU A 177 -9.29 -3.02 -12.29
CA LEU A 177 -8.87 -4.06 -11.36
C LEU A 177 -9.58 -3.91 -10.00
N SER A 178 -9.63 -2.68 -9.46
CA SER A 178 -10.33 -2.37 -8.21
C SER A 178 -11.84 -2.59 -8.30
N ALA A 179 -12.47 -2.22 -9.42
CA ALA A 179 -13.90 -2.46 -9.63
C ALA A 179 -14.23 -3.97 -9.66
N PHE A 180 -13.41 -4.76 -10.34
CA PHE A 180 -13.57 -6.22 -10.43
C PHE A 180 -13.35 -6.91 -9.07
N VAL A 181 -12.28 -6.57 -8.34
CA VAL A 181 -12.08 -7.10 -6.98
C VAL A 181 -13.28 -6.80 -6.07
N LYS A 182 -13.92 -5.63 -6.22
CA LYS A 182 -15.11 -5.28 -5.44
C LYS A 182 -16.36 -6.08 -5.85
N SER A 183 -16.52 -6.42 -7.13
CA SER A 183 -17.69 -7.17 -7.62
C SER A 183 -17.65 -8.67 -7.31
N ILE A 184 -16.48 -9.24 -7.01
CA ILE A 184 -16.36 -10.66 -6.59
C ILE A 184 -17.27 -10.95 -5.39
N VAL A 185 -18.06 -12.01 -5.51
CA VAL A 185 -18.96 -12.59 -4.49
C VAL A 185 -18.89 -14.10 -4.60
N CYS A 186 -19.21 -14.83 -3.53
CA CYS A 186 -19.20 -16.30 -3.58
C CYS A 186 -20.25 -16.82 -4.57
N THR A 187 -19.81 -17.47 -5.65
CA THR A 187 -20.68 -18.04 -6.69
C THR A 187 -20.36 -19.49 -7.01
N ALA A 188 -19.10 -19.91 -6.90
CA ALA A 188 -18.68 -21.26 -7.21
C ALA A 188 -19.18 -22.23 -6.12
N THR A 189 -19.88 -23.29 -6.52
CA THR A 189 -20.35 -24.32 -5.58
C THR A 189 -19.22 -25.24 -5.07
N LYS A 190 -18.05 -25.19 -5.70
CA LYS A 190 -16.83 -25.93 -5.35
C LYS A 190 -15.55 -25.20 -5.79
N THR A 191 -14.50 -25.19 -4.98
CA THR A 191 -13.17 -24.70 -5.39
C THR A 191 -12.44 -25.68 -6.33
N ASN A 192 -12.05 -25.23 -7.54
CA ASN A 192 -11.04 -25.92 -8.38
C ASN A 192 -9.80 -25.05 -8.60
N LEU A 193 -8.84 -25.13 -7.67
CA LEU A 193 -7.62 -24.34 -7.72
C LEU A 193 -6.71 -24.71 -8.92
N ALA A 194 -6.77 -25.95 -9.41
CA ALA A 194 -5.94 -26.43 -10.51
C ALA A 194 -6.36 -25.82 -11.84
N ALA A 195 -7.66 -25.77 -12.12
CA ALA A 195 -8.24 -25.12 -13.29
C ALA A 195 -8.02 -23.60 -13.27
N MET A 196 -8.09 -22.96 -12.09
CA MET A 196 -7.81 -21.53 -11.93
C MET A 196 -6.33 -21.19 -12.21
N LEU A 197 -5.39 -21.97 -11.67
CA LEU A 197 -3.97 -21.89 -12.02
C LEU A 197 -3.73 -22.15 -13.53
N GLY A 198 -4.51 -23.06 -14.13
CA GLY A 198 -4.50 -23.31 -15.58
C GLY A 198 -4.89 -22.08 -16.39
N LYS A 199 -6.04 -21.46 -16.11
CA LYS A 199 -6.49 -20.24 -16.81
C LYS A 199 -5.50 -19.07 -16.64
N ALA A 200 -4.88 -18.94 -15.46
CA ALA A 200 -3.79 -17.98 -15.24
C ALA A 200 -2.54 -18.27 -16.08
N ARG A 201 -2.13 -19.55 -16.17
CA ARG A 201 -0.98 -20.01 -16.98
C ARG A 201 -1.22 -19.78 -18.48
N ASP A 202 -2.42 -20.07 -18.95
CA ASP A 202 -2.83 -19.85 -20.34
C ASP A 202 -2.87 -18.36 -20.69
N ALA A 203 -3.32 -17.50 -19.76
CA ALA A 203 -3.28 -16.05 -19.93
C ALA A 203 -1.83 -15.51 -20.02
N PHE A 204 -0.91 -16.01 -19.18
CA PHE A 204 0.52 -15.67 -19.29
C PHE A 204 1.12 -16.12 -20.63
N ALA A 205 0.71 -17.29 -21.14
CA ALA A 205 1.15 -17.80 -22.44
C ALA A 205 0.60 -16.97 -23.60
N ALA A 206 -0.69 -16.61 -23.58
CA ALA A 206 -1.33 -15.76 -24.59
C ALA A 206 -0.72 -14.35 -24.65
N ALA A 207 -0.31 -13.81 -23.51
CA ALA A 207 0.42 -12.55 -23.41
C ALA A 207 1.93 -12.66 -23.78
N ASN A 208 2.42 -13.85 -24.15
CA ASN A 208 3.82 -14.15 -24.47
C ASN A 208 4.81 -13.86 -23.31
N ILE A 209 4.36 -13.95 -22.06
CA ILE A 209 5.16 -13.63 -20.89
C ILE A 209 6.05 -14.84 -20.54
N ALA A 210 7.37 -14.61 -20.52
CA ALA A 210 8.37 -15.63 -20.18
C ALA A 210 8.22 -16.11 -18.72
N ALA A 211 8.32 -17.42 -18.50
CA ALA A 211 8.02 -18.06 -17.22
C ALA A 211 8.81 -17.49 -16.02
N SER A 212 10.07 -17.11 -16.23
CA SER A 212 10.97 -16.50 -15.24
C SER A 212 10.60 -15.07 -14.80
N GLY A 213 9.49 -14.53 -15.32
CA GLY A 213 8.86 -13.26 -14.94
C GLY A 213 7.37 -13.37 -14.60
N ARG A 214 6.84 -14.58 -14.41
CA ARG A 214 5.43 -14.82 -14.01
C ARG A 214 5.30 -14.96 -12.50
N VAL A 215 4.38 -14.21 -11.90
CA VAL A 215 4.02 -14.34 -10.48
C VAL A 215 2.54 -14.66 -10.37
N TYR A 216 2.23 -15.79 -9.75
CA TYR A 216 0.86 -16.18 -9.39
C TYR A 216 0.64 -15.80 -7.92
N ILE A 217 -0.49 -15.19 -7.61
CA ILE A 217 -0.88 -14.84 -6.23
C ILE A 217 -2.24 -15.47 -5.99
N LEU A 218 -2.27 -16.54 -5.19
CA LEU A 218 -3.47 -17.31 -4.90
C LEU A 218 -4.01 -16.94 -3.52
N ILE A 219 -5.26 -16.48 -3.45
CA ILE A 219 -5.98 -16.20 -2.20
C ILE A 219 -7.14 -17.20 -2.08
N THR A 220 -7.07 -18.11 -1.09
CA THR A 220 -7.97 -19.27 -0.94
C THR A 220 -8.02 -19.74 0.51
N ASP A 221 -9.08 -20.44 0.92
CA ASP A 221 -9.09 -21.19 2.19
C ASP A 221 -8.64 -22.65 2.08
N GLY A 222 -8.10 -23.01 0.91
CA GLY A 222 -7.31 -24.22 0.68
C GLY A 222 -8.11 -25.50 0.43
N PHE A 223 -9.45 -25.42 0.35
CA PHE A 223 -10.28 -26.53 -0.12
C PHE A 223 -10.06 -26.78 -1.63
N ASN A 224 -10.15 -28.04 -2.06
CA ASN A 224 -9.93 -28.44 -3.46
C ASN A 224 -10.71 -29.74 -3.79
N ASN A 225 -12.04 -29.64 -3.85
CA ASN A 225 -12.95 -30.79 -3.84
C ASN A 225 -13.20 -31.46 -5.22
N PHE A 226 -12.21 -31.43 -6.10
CA PHE A 226 -12.24 -32.09 -7.42
C PHE A 226 -11.35 -33.33 -7.52
N GLY A 227 -10.46 -33.57 -6.56
CA GLY A 227 -9.50 -34.69 -6.59
C GLY A 227 -8.30 -34.48 -7.50
N ASP A 228 -8.18 -33.31 -8.13
CA ASP A 228 -7.02 -32.92 -8.93
C ASP A 228 -5.76 -32.80 -8.06
N ASP A 229 -4.63 -33.35 -8.53
CA ASP A 229 -3.32 -33.19 -7.87
C ASP A 229 -2.76 -31.78 -8.10
N LEU A 230 -3.31 -30.85 -7.32
CA LEU A 230 -2.94 -29.46 -7.27
C LEU A 230 -1.45 -29.25 -6.90
N ALA A 231 -0.87 -30.14 -6.10
CA ALA A 231 0.52 -30.04 -5.68
C ALA A 231 1.47 -30.34 -6.85
N SER A 232 1.22 -31.41 -7.62
CA SER A 232 1.96 -31.71 -8.84
C SER A 232 1.71 -30.67 -9.94
N TYR A 233 0.49 -30.14 -10.05
CA TYR A 233 0.21 -29.07 -11.02
C TYR A 233 1.00 -27.78 -10.69
N ALA A 234 0.98 -27.35 -9.43
CA ALA A 234 1.75 -26.22 -8.93
C ALA A 234 3.27 -26.46 -9.05
N ALA A 235 3.75 -27.69 -8.85
CA ALA A 235 5.14 -28.05 -9.13
C ALA A 235 5.51 -27.79 -10.60
N SER A 236 4.67 -28.19 -11.56
CA SER A 236 4.94 -27.94 -12.99
C SER A 236 5.08 -26.45 -13.35
N ILE A 237 4.33 -25.57 -12.68
CA ILE A 237 4.44 -24.12 -12.85
C ILE A 237 5.75 -23.57 -12.24
N LYS A 238 6.19 -24.14 -11.11
CA LYS A 238 7.46 -23.76 -10.45
C LYS A 238 8.68 -24.28 -11.21
N ASP A 239 8.59 -25.44 -11.85
CA ASP A 239 9.64 -26.03 -12.69
C ASP A 239 9.90 -25.21 -13.97
N GLU A 240 8.88 -24.51 -14.50
CA GLU A 240 9.07 -23.49 -15.56
C GLU A 240 9.84 -22.25 -15.07
N GLY A 241 10.08 -22.11 -13.75
CA GLY A 241 10.73 -20.95 -13.15
C GLY A 241 9.78 -19.81 -12.76
N SER A 242 8.47 -20.08 -12.70
CA SER A 242 7.49 -19.12 -12.19
C SER A 242 7.38 -19.18 -10.66
N ILE A 243 6.84 -18.13 -10.04
CA ILE A 243 6.67 -18.05 -8.57
C ILE A 243 5.19 -18.08 -8.21
N ILE A 244 4.82 -18.89 -7.21
CA ILE A 244 3.46 -18.98 -6.67
C ILE A 244 3.48 -18.46 -5.23
N MET A 245 2.88 -17.31 -5.00
CA MET A 245 2.52 -16.83 -3.66
C MET A 245 1.14 -17.38 -3.29
N VAL A 246 0.95 -17.76 -2.02
CA VAL A 246 -0.34 -18.23 -1.51
C VAL A 246 -0.66 -17.52 -0.20
N LEU A 247 -1.84 -16.89 -0.15
CA LEU A 247 -2.46 -16.35 1.06
C LEU A 247 -3.62 -17.27 1.45
N GLY A 248 -3.34 -18.21 2.35
CA GLY A 248 -4.32 -19.08 2.98
C GLY A 248 -5.22 -18.30 3.94
N LEU A 249 -6.53 -18.55 3.90
CA LEU A 249 -7.53 -17.88 4.73
C LEU A 249 -8.10 -18.84 5.79
N ARG A 250 -7.49 -18.81 6.97
CA ARG A 250 -7.75 -19.73 8.09
C ARG A 250 -7.54 -21.20 7.71
N ASN A 251 -6.45 -21.50 7.01
CA ASN A 251 -6.12 -22.87 6.64
C ASN A 251 -5.64 -23.65 7.87
N PHE A 252 -5.98 -24.94 7.91
CA PHE A 252 -5.57 -25.88 8.94
C PHE A 252 -5.38 -27.28 8.34
N GLY A 253 -4.71 -28.18 9.09
CA GLY A 253 -4.55 -29.59 8.71
C GLY A 253 -4.04 -29.78 7.28
N ASP A 254 -4.67 -30.71 6.56
CA ASP A 254 -4.27 -31.07 5.20
C ASP A 254 -4.34 -29.90 4.20
N ASN A 255 -5.25 -28.92 4.40
CA ASN A 255 -5.35 -27.72 3.56
C ASN A 255 -4.16 -26.77 3.78
N TYR A 256 -3.66 -26.65 5.01
CA TYR A 256 -2.45 -25.88 5.33
C TYR A 256 -1.21 -26.53 4.72
N ASP A 257 -1.08 -27.85 4.88
CA ASP A 257 0.00 -28.64 4.33
C ASP A 257 -0.03 -28.67 2.79
N LEU A 258 -1.22 -28.70 2.17
CA LEU A 258 -1.40 -28.60 0.73
C LEU A 258 -0.98 -27.22 0.21
N MET A 259 -1.47 -26.12 0.80
CA MET A 259 -1.08 -24.78 0.37
C MET A 259 0.41 -24.49 0.57
N THR A 260 1.01 -25.05 1.63
CA THR A 260 2.47 -25.03 1.83
C THR A 260 3.23 -25.73 0.69
N ARG A 261 2.69 -26.81 0.12
CA ARG A 261 3.26 -27.50 -1.07
C ARG A 261 2.96 -26.79 -2.39
N VAL A 262 1.83 -26.08 -2.50
CA VAL A 262 1.43 -25.31 -3.69
C VAL A 262 2.31 -24.08 -3.87
N ALA A 263 2.54 -23.31 -2.81
CA ALA A 263 3.42 -22.14 -2.85
C ALA A 263 4.85 -22.46 -3.33
N SER A 264 5.52 -21.49 -3.94
CA SER A 264 6.99 -21.46 -3.94
C SER A 264 7.43 -21.32 -2.48
N GLY A 265 8.39 -22.13 -2.03
CA GLY A 265 8.70 -22.22 -0.61
C GLY A 265 9.05 -20.86 0.01
N GLY A 266 8.51 -20.59 1.19
CA GLY A 266 8.57 -19.28 1.85
C GLY A 266 7.48 -18.28 1.44
N PHE A 267 6.88 -18.40 0.26
CA PHE A 267 5.78 -17.53 -0.21
C PHE A 267 4.38 -18.01 0.19
N TYR A 268 4.28 -18.83 1.24
CA TYR A 268 3.01 -19.16 1.88
C TYR A 268 2.81 -18.26 3.10
N LEU A 269 1.64 -17.63 3.18
CA LEU A 269 1.13 -16.89 4.32
C LEU A 269 -0.22 -17.50 4.73
N ASN A 270 -0.49 -17.64 6.03
CA ASN A 270 -1.80 -18.03 6.55
C ASN A 270 -2.38 -16.89 7.38
N ALA A 271 -3.42 -16.24 6.85
CA ALA A 271 -4.16 -15.20 7.54
C ALA A 271 -5.19 -15.83 8.48
N ILE A 272 -5.15 -15.39 9.73
CA ILE A 272 -6.01 -15.79 10.84
C ILE A 272 -6.43 -14.52 11.60
N PRO A 273 -7.50 -14.54 12.43
CA PRO A 273 -8.11 -13.32 12.96
C PRO A 273 -7.22 -12.46 13.88
N ASN A 274 -6.04 -12.96 14.26
CA ASN A 274 -5.05 -12.29 15.11
C ASN A 274 -3.75 -11.90 14.38
N ASN A 275 -3.69 -12.02 13.05
CA ASN A 275 -2.60 -11.50 12.20
C ASN A 275 -3.11 -10.86 10.89
N GLU A 276 -4.39 -10.46 10.85
CA GLU A 276 -5.06 -10.08 9.60
C GLU A 276 -4.49 -8.82 8.94
N VAL A 277 -3.96 -7.87 9.71
CA VAL A 277 -3.33 -6.65 9.17
C VAL A 277 -1.92 -6.98 8.69
N GLU A 278 -1.19 -7.73 9.52
CA GLU A 278 0.17 -8.17 9.31
C GLU A 278 0.27 -9.06 8.06
N ALA A 279 -0.66 -9.99 7.84
CA ALA A 279 -0.67 -10.87 6.68
C ALA A 279 -0.93 -10.12 5.35
N MET A 280 -1.67 -9.01 5.36
CA MET A 280 -1.78 -8.12 4.20
C MET A 280 -0.47 -7.35 3.94
N GLN A 281 0.17 -6.83 5.00
CA GLN A 281 1.48 -6.17 4.90
C GLN A 281 2.56 -7.15 4.41
N TRP A 282 2.52 -8.41 4.87
CA TRP A 282 3.44 -9.46 4.45
C TRP A 282 3.22 -9.85 2.98
N LEU A 283 1.97 -9.93 2.49
CA LEU A 283 1.70 -10.16 1.06
C LEU A 283 2.31 -9.04 0.19
N ASN A 284 2.16 -7.79 0.62
CA ASN A 284 2.78 -6.65 -0.05
C ASN A 284 4.32 -6.74 0.01
N GLY A 285 4.88 -7.09 1.16
CA GLY A 285 6.33 -7.22 1.34
C GLY A 285 6.97 -8.42 0.61
N LEU A 286 6.23 -9.51 0.37
CA LEU A 286 6.69 -10.65 -0.44
C LEU A 286 7.07 -10.21 -1.85
N LYS A 287 6.37 -9.22 -2.43
CA LYS A 287 6.70 -8.63 -3.74
C LYS A 287 8.14 -8.12 -3.79
N ALA A 288 8.63 -7.50 -2.72
CA ALA A 288 9.96 -6.91 -2.69
C ALA A 288 11.10 -7.94 -2.78
N SER A 289 10.87 -9.17 -2.29
CA SER A 289 11.82 -10.28 -2.44
C SER A 289 12.03 -10.71 -3.90
N LEU A 290 11.19 -10.23 -4.83
CA LEU A 290 11.33 -10.43 -6.26
C LEU A 290 12.11 -9.26 -6.89
N CYS A 291 13.42 -9.44 -7.04
CA CYS A 291 14.36 -8.46 -7.62
C CYS A 291 14.61 -7.15 -6.85
N GLY A 292 13.80 -6.75 -5.86
CA GLY A 292 14.11 -5.61 -4.99
C GLY A 292 15.33 -5.89 -4.09
N GLY A 293 15.43 -7.13 -3.61
CA GLY A 293 16.41 -7.55 -2.60
C GLY A 293 15.99 -7.14 -1.20
N ASN A 294 16.94 -7.03 -0.28
CA ASN A 294 16.70 -6.46 1.04
C ASN A 294 16.38 -4.97 0.93
N CYS A 295 15.12 -4.61 1.11
CA CYS A 295 14.76 -3.24 1.49
C CYS A 295 15.10 -3.00 2.97
N TYR A 296 16.37 -3.13 3.33
CA TYR A 296 16.85 -2.68 4.63
C TYR A 296 16.93 -1.14 4.65
N SER A 297 15.78 -0.49 4.47
CA SER A 297 15.56 0.88 4.90
C SER A 297 15.60 0.86 6.43
N VAL A 298 16.81 0.98 6.98
CA VAL A 298 17.11 0.84 8.41
C VAL A 298 16.05 1.57 9.23
N ALA A 299 15.18 0.83 9.92
CA ALA A 299 13.85 1.33 10.29
C ALA A 299 13.89 2.70 11.00
N GLY A 300 13.25 3.70 10.39
CA GLY A 300 13.26 5.10 10.85
C GLY A 300 14.34 6.02 10.24
N LYS A 301 15.33 5.50 9.50
CA LYS A 301 16.32 6.28 8.75
C LYS A 301 15.90 6.44 7.28
N GLY A 302 15.05 7.42 6.98
CA GLY A 302 14.82 7.88 5.60
C GLY A 302 16.03 8.65 5.05
N THR A 303 16.19 8.66 3.70
CA THR A 303 17.16 9.47 2.91
C THR A 303 18.47 9.79 3.65
N MET A 304 19.43 8.87 3.65
CA MET A 304 20.68 9.01 4.40
C MET A 304 21.90 9.00 3.48
N LEU A 305 22.92 9.76 3.88
CA LEU A 305 24.29 9.39 3.57
C LEU A 305 24.59 8.14 4.40
N ALA A 306 25.06 7.08 3.75
CA ALA A 306 25.70 5.95 4.41
C ALA A 306 26.96 5.61 3.63
N GLY A 307 27.93 4.97 4.28
CA GLY A 307 29.08 4.45 3.59
C GLY A 307 28.66 3.43 2.52
N GLN A 308 29.35 3.43 1.39
CA GLN A 308 29.15 2.45 0.34
C GLN A 308 30.34 1.48 0.28
N PRO A 309 30.11 0.18 0.50
CA PRO A 309 31.16 -0.82 0.35
C PRO A 309 31.64 -0.89 -1.11
N GLN A 310 32.94 -1.11 -1.27
CA GLN A 310 33.66 -1.07 -2.55
C GLN A 310 34.88 -2.00 -2.49
N LEU A 311 35.05 -2.81 -3.55
CA LEU A 311 36.26 -3.62 -3.74
C LEU A 311 37.48 -2.75 -4.03
N ASN A 312 38.64 -3.18 -3.53
CA ASN A 312 39.93 -2.52 -3.73
C ASN A 312 39.87 -1.03 -3.35
N TYR A 313 39.31 -0.74 -2.18
CA TYR A 313 39.07 0.63 -1.72
C TYR A 313 40.37 1.25 -1.21
N THR A 314 40.79 2.36 -1.82
CA THR A 314 41.94 3.17 -1.39
C THR A 314 41.54 4.58 -0.98
N GLY A 315 40.22 4.85 -0.88
CA GLY A 315 39.66 6.18 -0.68
C GLY A 315 39.64 6.66 0.79
N PHE A 316 40.03 5.79 1.73
CA PHE A 316 39.92 6.02 3.17
C PHE A 316 40.35 7.42 3.61
N LYS A 317 39.52 8.08 4.42
CA LYS A 317 39.77 9.39 5.02
C LYS A 317 41.09 9.43 5.78
N ASN A 318 41.32 8.45 6.66
CA ASN A 318 42.45 8.47 7.60
C ASN A 318 43.63 7.56 7.21
N TRP A 319 43.47 6.68 6.21
CA TRP A 319 44.40 5.60 5.91
C TRP A 319 44.95 5.60 4.48
N ASP A 320 46.21 5.23 4.34
CA ASP A 320 46.86 4.83 3.10
C ASP A 320 46.92 3.30 3.03
N VAL A 321 46.59 2.72 1.87
CA VAL A 321 46.84 1.31 1.56
C VAL A 321 48.28 1.21 1.04
N ILE A 322 49.23 0.87 1.90
CA ILE A 322 50.66 0.90 1.58
C ILE A 322 51.18 -0.41 0.98
N SER A 323 50.43 -1.50 1.11
CA SER A 323 50.71 -2.78 0.47
C SER A 323 49.45 -3.64 0.37
N GLY A 324 49.45 -4.60 -0.54
CA GLY A 324 48.33 -5.50 -0.78
C GLY A 324 47.09 -4.82 -1.34
N LEU A 325 45.96 -5.50 -1.17
CA LEU A 325 44.62 -5.02 -1.50
C LEU A 325 43.72 -5.11 -0.26
N VAL A 326 42.71 -4.24 -0.19
CA VAL A 326 41.67 -4.25 0.84
C VAL A 326 40.31 -3.93 0.23
N ASP A 327 39.26 -4.59 0.69
CA ASP A 327 37.88 -4.27 0.30
C ASP A 327 37.18 -3.56 1.47
N LEU A 328 36.46 -2.46 1.19
CA LEU A 328 35.52 -1.88 2.14
C LEU A 328 34.19 -2.64 1.99
N ILE A 329 33.71 -3.30 3.04
CA ILE A 329 32.56 -4.21 3.00
C ILE A 329 31.60 -3.95 4.17
N GLY A 330 30.45 -4.62 4.21
CA GLY A 330 29.49 -4.50 5.32
C GLY A 330 28.15 -3.85 4.95
N ASN A 331 27.46 -3.33 5.96
CA ASN A 331 26.06 -2.89 5.93
C ASN A 331 25.88 -1.45 5.42
N GLY A 332 26.37 -1.18 4.21
CA GLY A 332 26.21 0.12 3.54
C GLY A 332 25.02 0.21 2.59
N THR A 333 25.10 1.16 1.64
CA THR A 333 24.06 1.46 0.63
C THR A 333 23.55 0.24 -0.16
N ASN A 334 24.42 -0.77 -0.27
CA ASN A 334 24.13 -2.13 -0.71
C ASN A 334 24.88 -3.04 0.27
N GLN A 335 24.22 -4.05 0.85
CA GLN A 335 24.81 -4.98 1.84
C GLN A 335 25.82 -5.94 1.20
N PHE A 336 26.95 -5.41 0.78
CA PHE A 336 27.92 -6.07 -0.08
C PHE A 336 28.98 -6.74 0.77
N TYR A 337 28.98 -8.08 0.78
CA TYR A 337 29.85 -8.90 1.63
C TYR A 337 29.67 -8.62 3.14
N ASP A 338 28.42 -8.39 3.58
CA ASP A 338 28.11 -8.21 4.99
C ASP A 338 28.05 -9.55 5.74
N PHE A 339 29.21 -10.06 6.15
CA PHE A 339 29.36 -11.34 6.85
C PHE A 339 28.97 -11.28 8.33
N LEU A 340 29.17 -10.14 8.98
CA LEU A 340 28.85 -9.87 10.39
C LEU A 340 27.96 -8.62 10.53
N PRO A 341 26.66 -8.70 10.16
CA PRO A 341 25.76 -7.55 10.13
C PRO A 341 25.55 -6.90 11.49
N GLY A 342 25.23 -5.60 11.47
CA GLY A 342 25.10 -4.75 12.65
C GLY A 342 26.39 -3.99 13.00
N ASN A 343 27.53 -4.39 12.44
CA ASN A 343 28.84 -3.75 12.62
C ASN A 343 29.18 -2.72 11.52
N GLY A 344 28.18 -2.01 10.99
CA GLY A 344 28.41 -0.92 10.03
C GLY A 344 29.19 -1.34 8.77
N LEU A 345 30.13 -0.51 8.34
CA LEU A 345 31.20 -0.87 7.40
C LEU A 345 32.46 -1.36 8.12
N TYR A 346 33.18 -2.28 7.48
CA TYR A 346 34.45 -2.80 7.95
C TYR A 346 35.37 -3.18 6.78
N VAL A 347 36.67 -3.32 7.05
CA VAL A 347 37.70 -3.56 6.05
C VAL A 347 38.08 -5.03 5.99
N ASP A 348 38.01 -5.62 4.80
CA ASP A 348 38.64 -6.90 4.48
C ASP A 348 40.14 -6.68 4.25
N LEU A 349 40.99 -7.23 5.13
CA LEU A 349 42.45 -7.08 5.04
C LEU A 349 43.12 -8.03 4.02
N CYS A 350 42.38 -8.65 3.10
CA CYS A 350 42.91 -9.24 1.88
C CYS A 350 41.88 -9.09 0.75
N GLY A 351 41.81 -7.89 0.18
CA GLY A 351 40.83 -7.50 -0.82
C GLY A 351 40.91 -8.27 -2.15
N THR A 352 39.86 -8.13 -2.95
CA THR A 352 39.57 -8.99 -4.10
C THR A 352 40.55 -8.77 -5.26
N PRO A 353 41.46 -9.73 -5.57
CA PRO A 353 42.47 -9.54 -6.59
C PRO A 353 41.87 -9.52 -8.01
N PRO A 354 42.50 -8.79 -8.96
CA PRO A 354 41.98 -8.64 -10.32
C PRO A 354 41.96 -9.96 -11.11
N THR A 355 42.74 -10.97 -10.69
CA THR A 355 42.60 -12.36 -11.15
C THR A 355 42.82 -13.33 -9.98
N TRP A 356 42.16 -14.49 -10.00
CA TRP A 356 42.36 -15.57 -9.02
C TRP A 356 43.78 -16.15 -8.97
N SER A 357 44.60 -15.86 -9.97
CA SER A 357 46.01 -16.26 -10.09
C SER A 357 47.00 -15.23 -9.55
N ASP A 358 46.54 -14.04 -9.19
CA ASP A 358 47.38 -12.93 -8.73
C ASP A 358 47.33 -12.83 -7.20
N PRO A 359 48.41 -13.17 -6.47
CA PRO A 359 48.48 -13.05 -5.02
C PRO A 359 48.82 -11.59 -4.62
N SER A 360 48.17 -10.60 -5.24
CA SER A 360 48.54 -9.17 -5.17
C SER A 360 48.42 -8.54 -3.78
N GLY A 361 47.81 -9.25 -2.83
CA GLY A 361 48.43 -9.40 -1.54
C GLY A 361 47.61 -8.91 -0.36
N TRP A 362 48.12 -9.25 0.81
CA TRP A 362 47.48 -8.97 2.09
C TRP A 362 47.57 -7.49 2.42
N GLY A 363 46.41 -6.91 2.70
CA GLY A 363 46.24 -5.49 2.96
C GLY A 363 47.10 -5.02 4.12
N THR A 364 47.79 -3.91 3.89
CA THR A 364 48.47 -3.15 4.95
C THR A 364 48.01 -1.71 4.93
N LEU A 365 47.24 -1.33 5.94
CA LEU A 365 46.79 0.03 6.19
C LEU A 365 47.82 0.78 7.04
N LYS A 366 47.99 2.08 6.78
CA LYS A 366 48.82 2.98 7.60
C LYS A 366 48.19 4.36 7.72
N THR A 367 48.30 5.02 8.89
CA THR A 367 47.69 6.35 9.05
C THR A 367 48.33 7.37 8.10
N LYS A 368 47.48 8.15 7.41
CA LYS A 368 47.89 9.22 6.48
C LYS A 368 48.70 10.30 7.18
N GLU A 369 48.19 10.78 8.30
CA GLU A 369 48.88 11.75 9.14
C GLU A 369 49.68 11.06 10.25
N SER A 370 50.69 11.77 10.78
CA SER A 370 51.41 11.39 11.99
C SER A 370 50.57 11.83 13.19
N LEU A 371 50.20 10.89 14.07
CA LEU A 371 49.44 11.18 15.28
C LEU A 371 50.34 11.85 16.32
N MET A 372 49.85 12.93 16.91
CA MET A 372 50.58 13.71 17.92
C MET A 372 50.43 13.09 19.32
N GLY A 373 51.55 12.95 20.02
CA GLY A 373 51.59 12.48 21.42
C GLY A 373 52.66 13.18 22.26
N TRP A 374 52.76 12.75 23.51
CA TRP A 374 53.67 13.28 24.52
C TRP A 374 54.75 12.24 24.86
N LEU A 375 56.00 12.68 24.84
CA LEU A 375 57.16 11.86 25.18
C LEU A 375 57.04 11.32 26.62
N GLY A 376 57.06 10.00 26.78
CA GLY A 376 56.95 9.32 28.06
C GLY A 376 55.52 9.10 28.59
N GLU A 377 54.48 9.52 27.86
CA GLU A 377 53.10 9.15 28.18
C GLU A 377 52.77 7.70 27.73
N ASN A 378 51.89 7.01 28.46
CA ASN A 378 51.36 5.71 28.05
C ASN A 378 50.07 5.87 27.25
N TYR A 379 49.96 5.12 26.16
CA TYR A 379 48.81 5.05 25.27
C TYR A 379 48.26 3.63 25.20
N THR A 380 46.96 3.50 24.96
CA THR A 380 46.30 2.23 24.64
C THR A 380 45.70 2.32 23.24
N LEU A 381 46.18 1.46 22.33
CA LEU A 381 45.62 1.26 21.01
C LEU A 381 44.71 0.02 21.04
N THR A 382 43.41 0.22 20.90
CA THR A 382 42.42 -0.86 20.74
C THR A 382 42.06 -0.98 19.26
N VAL A 383 42.07 -2.20 18.73
CA VAL A 383 41.51 -2.51 17.40
C VAL A 383 40.43 -3.57 17.53
N ARG A 384 39.37 -3.49 16.71
CA ARG A 384 38.28 -4.47 16.69
C ARG A 384 38.39 -5.34 15.45
N LEU A 385 38.63 -6.63 15.64
CA LEU A 385 39.00 -7.59 14.59
C LEU A 385 38.11 -8.84 14.63
N ALA A 386 37.88 -9.45 13.46
CA ALA A 386 37.15 -10.71 13.31
C ALA A 386 37.79 -11.65 12.27
N GLY A 387 37.41 -12.93 12.30
CA GLY A 387 37.79 -13.94 11.32
C GLY A 387 37.27 -13.64 9.90
N ASN A 388 37.84 -14.30 8.89
CA ASN A 388 37.51 -14.03 7.48
C ASN A 388 36.09 -14.46 7.03
N GLN A 389 35.35 -15.22 7.85
CA GLN A 389 33.98 -15.73 7.62
C GLN A 389 33.74 -16.59 6.36
N ARG A 390 34.78 -16.97 5.61
CA ARG A 390 34.66 -17.59 4.26
C ARG A 390 35.49 -18.85 4.03
N GLN A 391 36.62 -19.02 4.70
CA GLN A 391 37.55 -20.13 4.52
C GLN A 391 38.01 -20.67 5.88
N PRO A 392 37.91 -21.99 6.13
CA PRO A 392 38.27 -22.60 7.41
C PRO A 392 39.78 -22.62 7.65
N ARG A 393 40.30 -21.53 8.21
CA ARG A 393 41.71 -21.32 8.55
C ARG A 393 41.87 -20.34 9.71
N THR A 394 43.06 -20.32 10.30
CA THR A 394 43.49 -19.24 11.18
C THR A 394 44.20 -18.16 10.36
N ASP A 395 43.78 -16.91 10.51
CA ASP A 395 44.44 -15.73 9.93
C ASP A 395 45.33 -15.04 10.97
N THR A 396 46.29 -14.24 10.51
CA THR A 396 47.21 -13.49 11.37
C THR A 396 47.13 -12.00 11.06
N VAL A 397 46.97 -11.16 12.08
CA VAL A 397 47.04 -9.69 11.98
C VAL A 397 48.17 -9.18 12.84
N THR A 398 49.02 -8.33 12.27
CA THR A 398 50.08 -7.60 12.98
C THR A 398 49.72 -6.13 13.06
N ILE A 399 49.59 -5.62 14.28
CA ILE A 399 49.34 -4.23 14.62
C ILE A 399 50.68 -3.63 15.05
N ARG A 400 51.07 -2.48 14.49
CA ARG A 400 52.29 -1.74 14.85
C ARG A 400 51.99 -0.30 15.19
N VAL A 401 52.79 0.24 16.09
CA VAL A 401 53.00 1.67 16.28
C VAL A 401 54.43 1.99 15.86
N LEU A 402 54.59 2.95 14.96
CA LEU A 402 55.86 3.32 14.34
C LEU A 402 56.17 4.79 14.60
N GLU A 403 57.42 5.16 14.86
CA GLU A 403 57.85 6.56 14.82
C GLU A 403 57.77 7.11 13.38
N GLU A 404 57.77 8.43 13.23
CA GLU A 404 57.82 9.10 11.92
C GLU A 404 59.03 8.70 11.04
N ASN A 405 60.13 8.26 11.65
CA ASN A 405 61.30 7.71 10.95
C ASN A 405 61.13 6.25 10.48
N GLY A 406 60.02 5.59 10.84
CA GLY A 406 59.72 4.18 10.51
C GLY A 406 60.16 3.15 11.54
N GLN A 407 60.81 3.53 12.65
CA GLN A 407 61.19 2.64 13.74
C GLN A 407 59.96 2.10 14.48
N GLU A 408 59.92 0.80 14.77
CA GLU A 408 58.84 0.18 15.55
C GLU A 408 58.96 0.57 17.04
N VAL A 409 57.91 1.19 17.59
CA VAL A 409 57.78 1.55 19.02
C VAL A 409 57.19 0.37 19.79
N ALA A 410 56.16 -0.25 19.23
CA ALA A 410 55.47 -1.40 19.79
C ALA A 410 54.72 -2.18 18.69
N ALA A 411 54.53 -3.48 18.89
CA ALA A 411 53.74 -4.31 18.01
C ALA A 411 52.96 -5.39 18.77
N LYS A 412 51.85 -5.85 18.18
CA LYS A 412 51.04 -6.98 18.65
C LYS A 412 50.65 -7.85 17.46
N THR A 413 50.80 -9.16 17.62
CA THR A 413 50.29 -10.15 16.67
C THR A 413 49.04 -10.80 17.26
N VAL A 414 47.99 -10.90 16.45
CA VAL A 414 46.71 -11.54 16.77
C VAL A 414 46.52 -12.72 15.82
N LEU A 415 46.06 -13.85 16.37
CA LEU A 415 45.56 -15.00 15.61
C LEU A 415 44.03 -15.02 15.71
N LEU A 416 43.36 -15.23 14.58
CA LEU A 416 41.90 -15.22 14.47
C LEU A 416 41.46 -16.52 13.78
N ASP A 417 40.57 -17.30 14.38
CA ASP A 417 39.85 -18.34 13.64
C ASP A 417 38.87 -17.68 12.66
N TRP A 418 38.61 -18.32 11.52
CA TRP A 418 37.72 -17.79 10.50
C TRP A 418 36.28 -17.52 10.95
N LEU A 419 35.81 -18.16 12.03
CA LEU A 419 34.49 -17.91 12.64
C LEU A 419 34.51 -16.93 13.83
N ASP A 420 35.66 -16.41 14.24
CA ASP A 420 35.73 -15.42 15.32
C ASP A 420 34.93 -14.17 14.95
N ASP A 421 34.00 -13.77 15.82
CA ASP A 421 33.23 -12.53 15.72
C ASP A 421 34.09 -11.32 16.17
N PHE A 422 33.59 -10.09 16.00
CA PHE A 422 34.34 -8.86 16.25
C PHE A 422 34.70 -8.66 17.74
N ALA A 423 35.94 -8.99 18.08
CA ALA A 423 36.54 -8.84 19.40
C ALA A 423 37.54 -7.66 19.45
N GLU A 424 37.70 -7.06 20.64
CA GLU A 424 38.65 -5.97 20.89
C GLU A 424 40.03 -6.51 21.28
N PHE A 425 41.08 -5.93 20.70
CA PHE A 425 42.48 -6.30 20.94
C PHE A 425 43.32 -5.07 21.29
N GLU A 426 43.75 -4.96 22.55
CA GLU A 426 44.54 -3.83 23.05
C GLU A 426 46.06 -4.00 22.90
N LEU A 427 46.75 -2.94 22.52
CA LEU A 427 48.21 -2.78 22.53
C LEU A 427 48.56 -1.51 23.33
N THR A 428 49.17 -1.69 24.50
CA THR A 428 49.68 -0.58 25.32
C THR A 428 51.13 -0.27 24.98
N PHE A 429 51.48 1.01 24.86
CA PHE A 429 52.86 1.46 24.59
C PHE A 429 53.15 2.80 25.27
N THR A 430 54.44 3.13 25.43
CA THR A 430 54.89 4.46 25.90
C THR A 430 55.38 5.28 24.71
N GLY A 431 54.99 6.54 24.60
CA GLY A 431 55.40 7.44 23.52
C GLY A 431 56.92 7.68 23.53
N ALA A 432 57.64 7.12 22.56
CA ALA A 432 59.08 7.31 22.37
C ALA A 432 59.42 8.63 21.62
N SER A 433 58.44 9.22 20.95
CA SER A 433 58.54 10.49 20.22
C SER A 433 57.23 11.29 20.37
N HIS A 434 57.18 12.49 19.77
CA HIS A 434 55.95 13.28 19.68
C HIS A 434 55.06 12.92 18.48
N LEU A 435 55.54 12.08 17.54
CA LEU A 435 54.88 11.79 16.27
C LEU A 435 55.05 10.31 15.91
N PHE A 436 53.93 9.60 15.86
CA PHE A 436 53.87 8.19 15.50
C PHE A 436 52.72 7.88 14.54
N LYS A 437 52.82 6.74 13.83
CA LYS A 437 51.83 6.23 12.91
C LYS A 437 51.38 4.84 13.32
N ILE A 438 50.11 4.52 13.09
CA ILE A 438 49.58 3.17 13.25
C ILE A 438 49.68 2.45 11.91
N GLU A 439 50.12 1.20 11.92
CA GLU A 439 50.18 0.32 10.76
C GLU A 439 49.52 -1.03 11.11
N ILE A 440 48.58 -1.49 10.27
CA ILE A 440 47.84 -2.74 10.48
C ILE A 440 48.02 -3.59 9.23
N SER A 441 48.61 -4.78 9.38
CA SER A 441 49.00 -5.66 8.28
C SER A 441 48.48 -7.07 8.54
N ALA A 442 47.68 -7.62 7.62
CA ALA A 442 47.30 -9.03 7.67
C ALA A 442 48.37 -9.91 7.00
N MET A 443 48.46 -11.18 7.40
CA MET A 443 49.46 -12.13 6.90
C MET A 443 48.90 -13.55 6.77
N PRO A 444 49.36 -14.32 5.76
CA PRO A 444 49.00 -15.72 5.62
C PRO A 444 49.71 -16.57 6.68
N MET A 445 48.96 -17.46 7.34
CA MET A 445 49.59 -18.71 7.75
C MET A 445 49.96 -19.50 6.47
N LEU A 446 51.23 -19.89 6.37
CA LEU A 446 51.87 -20.40 5.15
C LEU A 446 51.10 -21.58 4.53
N GLY A 447 50.68 -21.46 3.26
CA GLY A 447 50.24 -22.65 2.50
C GLY A 447 49.44 -22.49 1.20
N GLY A 448 48.81 -21.34 0.90
CA GLY A 448 47.93 -21.25 -0.28
C GLY A 448 47.67 -19.85 -0.82
N ILE A 449 47.18 -19.79 -2.06
CA ILE A 449 46.60 -18.57 -2.65
C ILE A 449 45.22 -18.38 -1.99
N THR A 450 45.01 -17.22 -1.37
CA THR A 450 43.77 -16.90 -0.67
C THR A 450 43.33 -15.47 -0.99
N VAL A 451 42.02 -15.26 -1.04
CA VAL A 451 41.36 -14.09 -1.64
C VAL A 451 40.41 -13.39 -0.66
N PHE A 452 40.54 -13.67 0.64
CA PHE A 452 39.64 -13.28 1.73
C PHE A 452 40.46 -13.06 3.00
N GLY A 453 40.41 -11.89 3.62
CA GLY A 453 41.20 -11.57 4.81
C GLY A 453 40.41 -11.57 6.12
N PRO A 454 41.11 -11.45 7.26
CA PRO A 454 40.49 -11.08 8.52
C PRO A 454 39.90 -9.67 8.41
N LEU A 455 38.89 -9.38 9.22
CA LEU A 455 38.08 -8.19 9.13
C LEU A 455 38.49 -7.17 10.20
N LEU A 456 38.48 -5.89 9.87
CA LEU A 456 38.79 -4.76 10.76
C LEU A 456 37.61 -3.78 10.81
N ASP A 457 36.99 -3.65 11.98
CA ASP A 457 35.78 -2.83 12.22
C ASP A 457 36.10 -1.45 12.78
N SER A 458 37.08 -1.33 13.68
CA SER A 458 37.42 -0.04 14.26
C SER A 458 38.83 0.01 14.85
N VAL A 459 39.37 1.23 14.93
CA VAL A 459 40.69 1.54 15.48
C VAL A 459 40.56 2.74 16.42
N LYS A 460 40.97 2.57 17.67
CA LYS A 460 40.83 3.57 18.73
C LYS A 460 42.13 3.74 19.50
N LEU A 461 42.61 4.96 19.63
CA LEU A 461 43.77 5.31 20.44
C LEU A 461 43.34 6.22 21.59
N VAL A 462 43.66 5.83 22.82
CA VAL A 462 43.47 6.67 24.02
C VAL A 462 44.81 6.96 24.72
N ASP A 463 44.88 8.12 25.37
CA ASP A 463 46.00 8.53 26.22
C ASP A 463 45.94 7.92 27.65
N SER A 464 46.83 8.35 28.54
CA SER A 464 46.88 7.85 29.92
C SER A 464 45.70 8.32 30.80
N ASN A 465 44.93 9.29 30.32
CA ASN A 465 43.74 9.85 30.97
C ASN A 465 42.43 9.24 30.40
N GLY A 466 42.52 8.41 29.35
CA GLY A 466 41.37 7.88 28.62
C GLY A 466 40.79 8.84 27.56
N GLN A 467 41.45 9.96 27.27
CA GLN A 467 41.09 10.86 26.17
C GLN A 467 41.38 10.17 24.83
N VAL A 468 40.39 10.17 23.93
CA VAL A 468 40.55 9.69 22.56
C VAL A 468 41.44 10.65 21.77
N ILE A 469 42.56 10.14 21.26
CA ILE A 469 43.52 10.86 20.40
C ILE A 469 43.24 10.58 18.92
N PHE A 470 42.82 9.35 18.61
CA PHE A 470 42.43 8.93 17.27
C PHE A 470 41.27 7.92 17.37
N PHE A 471 40.30 8.01 16.48
CA PHE A 471 39.24 7.02 16.33
C PHE A 471 38.80 6.94 14.87
N ASP A 472 38.61 5.71 14.40
CA ASP A 472 38.03 5.40 13.10
C ASP A 472 37.13 4.16 13.24
N ASP A 473 35.95 4.24 12.66
CA ASP A 473 34.91 3.21 12.63
C ASP A 473 34.54 2.77 11.20
N PHE A 474 35.19 3.35 10.17
CA PHE A 474 34.95 3.14 8.74
C PHE A 474 33.50 3.38 8.23
N ASP A 475 32.52 3.54 9.12
CA ASP A 475 31.10 3.78 8.84
C ASP A 475 30.86 5.11 8.09
N SER A 476 31.80 6.05 8.26
CA SER A 476 31.85 7.35 7.58
C SER A 476 32.67 7.34 6.28
N GLU A 477 33.17 6.19 5.82
CA GLU A 477 33.96 6.07 4.59
C GLU A 477 33.08 5.86 3.35
N ASN A 478 33.53 6.39 2.21
CA ASN A 478 32.81 6.31 0.93
C ASN A 478 31.31 6.67 1.04
N LEU A 479 30.97 7.81 1.66
CA LEU A 479 29.56 8.21 1.82
C LEU A 479 28.89 8.48 0.46
N HIS A 480 27.84 7.73 0.14
CA HIS A 480 26.95 8.02 -1.01
C HIS A 480 25.54 8.36 -0.53
N PHE A 481 24.85 9.22 -1.27
CA PHE A 481 23.45 9.52 -1.03
C PHE A 481 22.56 8.33 -1.45
N ILE A 482 21.86 7.73 -0.49
CA ILE A 482 20.86 6.70 -0.80
C ILE A 482 19.48 7.36 -1.02
N PRO A 483 18.90 7.30 -2.23
CA PRO A 483 17.48 7.55 -2.40
C PRO A 483 16.67 6.40 -1.76
N PRO A 484 15.57 6.66 -1.02
CA PRO A 484 14.72 5.62 -0.48
C PRO A 484 14.24 4.67 -1.59
N GLN A 485 14.18 3.38 -1.30
CA GLN A 485 13.75 2.38 -2.28
C GLN A 485 12.24 2.51 -2.64
N CYS A 486 11.47 3.26 -1.84
CA CYS A 486 10.10 3.68 -2.12
C CYS A 486 10.01 5.21 -2.29
N GLY A 487 9.72 5.67 -3.53
CA GLY A 487 9.31 7.05 -3.85
C GLY A 487 10.31 7.93 -4.61
N ASP A 488 9.78 8.91 -5.36
CA ASP A 488 10.50 9.75 -6.34
C ASP A 488 11.42 10.82 -5.72
N SER A 489 12.50 10.42 -5.05
CA SER A 489 13.34 11.33 -4.24
C SER A 489 13.86 12.57 -4.99
N ILE A 490 13.34 13.75 -4.64
CA ILE A 490 13.80 15.03 -5.19
C ILE A 490 15.11 15.44 -4.49
N VAL A 491 16.23 15.33 -5.20
CA VAL A 491 17.54 15.80 -4.74
C VAL A 491 17.72 17.27 -5.14
N PHE A 492 17.97 18.14 -4.17
CA PHE A 492 18.31 19.54 -4.41
C PHE A 492 19.83 19.74 -4.33
N ASP A 493 20.45 19.99 -5.48
CA ASP A 493 21.84 20.43 -5.58
C ASP A 493 21.97 21.90 -5.12
N LEU A 494 22.73 22.15 -4.05
CA LEU A 494 22.94 23.50 -3.50
C LEU A 494 23.97 24.34 -4.26
N ASN A 495 24.62 23.81 -5.30
CA ASN A 495 25.53 24.60 -6.14
C ASN A 495 24.82 25.78 -6.84
N TYR A 496 23.49 25.73 -6.97
CA TYR A 496 22.66 26.90 -7.27
C TYR A 496 22.29 27.62 -5.96
N GLY A 497 23.13 28.59 -5.57
CA GLY A 497 23.12 29.25 -4.26
C GLY A 497 21.93 30.17 -3.93
N TYR A 498 20.71 29.64 -3.91
CA TYR A 498 19.54 30.29 -3.33
C TYR A 498 18.84 29.34 -2.35
N VAL A 499 19.02 29.60 -1.05
CA VAL A 499 18.38 28.83 0.03
C VAL A 499 17.29 29.70 0.66
N PRO A 500 16.01 29.31 0.59
CA PRO A 500 14.93 30.07 1.23
C PRO A 500 15.05 30.01 2.78
N PRO A 501 14.58 31.05 3.50
CA PRO A 501 14.61 31.07 4.96
C PRO A 501 13.79 29.92 5.57
N ALA A 502 14.23 29.39 6.70
CA ALA A 502 13.81 28.08 7.22
C ALA A 502 12.42 28.06 7.88
N ASP A 503 11.78 29.22 8.04
CA ASP A 503 10.77 29.45 9.09
C ASP A 503 9.34 29.06 8.68
N ASN A 504 9.16 28.41 7.52
CA ASN A 504 7.85 28.16 6.91
C ASN A 504 7.63 26.71 6.41
N ILE A 505 8.51 25.75 6.75
CA ILE A 505 8.36 24.34 6.31
C ILE A 505 8.29 23.39 7.52
N SER A 506 7.09 23.25 8.08
CA SER A 506 6.80 22.31 9.17
C SER A 506 6.97 20.86 8.71
N GLY A 507 7.99 20.17 9.22
CA GLY A 507 8.22 18.73 9.02
C GLY A 507 9.63 18.36 8.54
N ILE A 508 10.43 19.31 8.03
CA ILE A 508 11.78 19.03 7.53
C ILE A 508 12.82 19.17 8.65
N TYR A 509 13.44 18.05 9.03
CA TYR A 509 14.67 18.05 9.83
C TYR A 509 15.87 18.39 8.96
N ARG A 510 16.38 19.61 9.12
CA ARG A 510 17.56 20.13 8.39
C ARG A 510 18.85 19.50 8.91
N LEU A 511 19.39 18.52 8.18
CA LEU A 511 20.76 18.03 8.35
C LEU A 511 21.64 18.68 7.28
N THR A 512 22.61 19.50 7.71
CA THR A 512 23.62 20.11 6.82
C THR A 512 24.94 19.38 6.97
N TYR A 513 25.30 18.62 5.94
CA TYR A 513 26.67 18.17 5.65
C TYR A 513 26.99 18.53 4.21
N ASP A 514 28.20 19.05 3.98
CA ASP A 514 28.89 19.23 2.70
C ASP A 514 27.99 19.46 1.46
N ASN A 515 27.27 20.59 1.46
CA ASN A 515 26.52 21.14 0.32
C ASN A 515 25.33 20.32 -0.21
N TYR A 516 24.71 19.44 0.58
CA TYR A 516 23.43 18.80 0.20
C TYR A 516 22.29 19.18 1.15
N MET A 517 21.11 19.51 0.59
CA MET A 517 19.87 19.66 1.35
C MET A 517 18.90 18.54 0.99
N VAL A 518 18.55 17.72 1.98
CA VAL A 518 17.71 16.54 1.78
C VAL A 518 16.31 16.82 2.30
N VAL A 519 15.36 17.00 1.37
CA VAL A 519 13.94 17.18 1.70
C VAL A 519 13.31 15.82 1.96
N ARG A 520 12.97 15.54 3.22
CA ARG A 520 12.18 14.35 3.57
C ARG A 520 10.72 14.59 3.21
N ASN A 521 10.20 13.84 2.23
CA ASN A 521 8.77 13.79 1.95
C ASN A 521 8.33 12.39 1.47
N TYR A 522 8.67 11.36 2.25
CA TYR A 522 8.28 9.97 1.98
C TYR A 522 7.57 9.38 3.18
N ASP A 523 6.25 9.31 3.05
CA ASP A 523 5.42 8.35 3.76
C ASP A 523 5.27 7.11 2.87
N CYS A 524 6.02 6.04 3.17
CA CYS A 524 5.77 4.72 2.57
C CYS A 524 4.61 3.98 3.28
N GLY A 525 3.86 4.67 4.16
CA GLY A 525 2.67 4.23 4.88
C GLY A 525 1.41 4.00 4.04
N SER A 526 1.54 3.95 2.71
CA SER A 526 0.54 3.32 1.83
C SER A 526 0.38 1.81 2.06
N GLY A 527 1.20 1.21 2.95
CA GLY A 527 1.17 -0.22 3.28
C GLY A 527 1.99 -1.08 2.33
N CYS A 528 2.79 -0.45 1.47
CA CYS A 528 3.61 -1.09 0.43
C CYS A 528 5.07 -1.27 0.87
N GLY A 529 5.30 -1.38 2.18
CA GLY A 529 6.61 -1.66 2.76
C GLY A 529 7.07 -3.08 2.45
N CYS A 530 8.37 -3.31 2.64
CA CYS A 530 8.98 -4.62 2.45
C CYS A 530 8.95 -5.45 3.74
N LEU A 531 9.35 -6.72 3.65
CA LEU A 531 9.53 -7.58 4.82
C LEU A 531 10.86 -7.23 5.55
N ASP A 532 10.77 -6.62 6.72
CA ASP A 532 11.90 -6.50 7.67
C ASP A 532 12.36 -7.88 8.17
N TYR A 533 11.43 -8.83 8.30
CA TYR A 533 11.66 -10.21 8.71
C TYR A 533 10.69 -11.16 7.99
N TRP A 534 11.07 -12.44 7.86
CA TRP A 534 10.18 -13.47 7.34
C TRP A 534 9.17 -13.88 8.42
N PRO A 535 7.86 -13.84 8.15
CA PRO A 535 6.86 -14.12 9.17
C PRO A 535 6.70 -15.62 9.43
N PRO A 536 6.70 -16.07 10.71
CA PRO A 536 6.41 -17.45 11.06
C PRO A 536 4.93 -17.77 10.79
N GLN A 537 4.69 -18.85 10.05
CA GLN A 537 3.35 -19.33 9.72
C GLN A 537 2.86 -20.39 10.70
N ASN A 538 1.55 -20.34 10.95
CA ASN A 538 0.85 -21.23 11.84
C ASN A 538 -0.43 -21.68 11.16
N ALA A 539 -0.77 -22.97 11.27
CA ALA A 539 -2.14 -23.44 11.01
C ALA A 539 -3.13 -22.75 11.96
N ASP A 540 -4.40 -22.56 11.55
CA ASP A 540 -5.43 -22.01 12.44
C ASP A 540 -5.63 -22.94 13.65
N PRO A 541 -5.40 -22.48 14.90
CA PRO A 541 -5.58 -23.30 16.10
C PRO A 541 -7.07 -23.60 16.42
N ASN A 542 -8.02 -22.93 15.77
CA ASN A 542 -9.46 -23.06 16.03
C ASN A 542 -10.26 -23.55 14.80
N PRO A 543 -9.94 -24.73 14.22
CA PRO A 543 -10.62 -25.24 13.03
C PRO A 543 -12.09 -25.60 13.27
N THR A 544 -12.52 -25.79 14.52
CA THR A 544 -13.86 -26.28 14.90
C THR A 544 -15.01 -25.31 14.58
N THR A 545 -14.72 -24.06 14.17
CA THR A 545 -15.71 -23.11 13.63
C THR A 545 -15.89 -23.20 12.12
N LEU A 546 -15.02 -23.93 11.42
CA LEU A 546 -14.97 -24.01 9.96
C LEU A 546 -15.66 -25.30 9.49
N ILE A 547 -16.99 -25.22 9.38
CA ILE A 547 -17.78 -26.24 8.67
C ILE A 547 -17.34 -26.26 7.21
N ASP A 548 -17.20 -27.44 6.62
CA ASP A 548 -17.04 -27.59 5.17
C ASP A 548 -18.40 -27.32 4.50
N PHE A 549 -18.51 -26.12 3.91
CA PHE A 549 -19.72 -25.67 3.22
C PHE A 549 -19.88 -26.30 1.81
N GLU A 550 -18.90 -27.05 1.30
CA GLU A 550 -18.95 -27.65 -0.04
C GLU A 550 -19.50 -29.08 -0.05
N THR A 551 -19.20 -29.88 0.99
CA THR A 551 -19.75 -31.24 1.12
C THR A 551 -21.14 -31.30 1.75
N SER A 552 -21.58 -30.23 2.41
CA SER A 552 -22.96 -30.06 2.89
C SER A 552 -23.32 -28.57 2.92
N PRO A 553 -23.61 -27.95 1.74
CA PRO A 553 -24.07 -26.57 1.69
C PRO A 553 -25.35 -26.44 2.53
N PRO A 554 -25.41 -25.48 3.49
CA PRO A 554 -26.62 -25.24 4.25
C PRO A 554 -27.74 -24.84 3.29
N GLU A 555 -28.97 -25.29 3.54
CA GLU A 555 -30.10 -24.92 2.69
C GLU A 555 -30.18 -23.39 2.58
N PRO A 556 -30.24 -22.84 1.34
CA PRO A 556 -29.95 -21.43 1.12
C PRO A 556 -30.96 -20.55 1.85
N VAL A 557 -30.46 -19.86 2.89
CA VAL A 557 -31.24 -19.04 3.82
C VAL A 557 -31.95 -17.93 3.05
N THR A 558 -33.21 -18.21 2.69
CA THR A 558 -34.02 -17.32 1.89
C THR A 558 -34.64 -16.28 2.79
N TYR A 559 -33.92 -15.16 2.97
CA TYR A 559 -34.43 -13.98 3.63
C TYR A 559 -35.69 -13.50 2.92
N SER A 560 -36.73 -13.18 3.68
CA SER A 560 -38.00 -12.70 3.14
C SER A 560 -38.39 -11.44 3.90
N SER A 561 -38.77 -10.41 3.17
CA SER A 561 -39.26 -9.17 3.76
C SER A 561 -40.55 -8.74 3.11
N THR A 562 -41.46 -8.21 3.93
CA THR A 562 -42.60 -7.42 3.45
C THR A 562 -42.44 -5.99 3.94
N ARG A 563 -42.34 -5.04 3.01
CA ARG A 563 -42.26 -3.60 3.31
C ARG A 563 -43.46 -2.87 2.74
N THR A 564 -43.73 -1.72 3.34
CA THR A 564 -44.88 -0.85 3.03
C THR A 564 -44.39 0.53 2.62
N TYR A 565 -44.96 1.10 1.56
CA TYR A 565 -44.66 2.47 1.13
C TYR A 565 -45.96 3.24 0.89
N THR A 566 -45.98 4.51 1.30
CA THR A 566 -47.11 5.43 1.10
C THR A 566 -46.68 6.53 0.14
N ALA A 567 -47.26 6.52 -1.07
CA ALA A 567 -47.11 7.62 -2.02
C ALA A 567 -48.16 8.70 -1.70
N LEU A 568 -47.78 9.97 -1.78
CA LEU A 568 -48.62 11.14 -1.48
C LEU A 568 -48.89 11.95 -2.75
N CYS A 569 -50.12 12.44 -2.94
CA CYS A 569 -50.46 13.27 -4.09
C CYS A 569 -49.91 14.70 -3.91
N PRO A 570 -49.05 15.22 -4.82
CA PRO A 570 -48.40 16.53 -4.62
C PRO A 570 -49.37 17.72 -4.50
N GLU A 571 -50.51 17.67 -5.19
CA GLU A 571 -51.52 18.73 -5.15
C GLU A 571 -52.56 18.54 -4.03
N SER A 572 -52.59 17.38 -3.38
CA SER A 572 -53.53 17.07 -2.29
C SER A 572 -52.88 16.08 -1.31
N PRO A 573 -52.15 16.56 -0.29
CA PRO A 573 -51.44 15.70 0.67
C PRO A 573 -52.34 14.72 1.44
N ASP A 574 -53.63 15.04 1.55
CA ASP A 574 -54.66 14.18 2.16
C ASP A 574 -54.96 12.93 1.30
N GLN A 575 -54.66 12.98 0.00
CA GLN A 575 -54.74 11.83 -0.90
C GLN A 575 -53.42 11.06 -0.87
N SER A 576 -53.47 9.86 -0.31
CA SER A 576 -52.34 8.94 -0.21
C SER A 576 -52.71 7.55 -0.69
N VAL A 577 -51.74 6.83 -1.24
CA VAL A 577 -51.88 5.42 -1.58
C VAL A 577 -50.75 4.62 -0.93
N THR A 578 -51.13 3.75 0.01
CA THR A 578 -50.20 2.83 0.67
C THR A 578 -50.25 1.48 -0.02
N ALA A 579 -49.11 0.99 -0.51
CA ALA A 579 -48.97 -0.37 -1.03
C ALA A 579 -47.97 -1.17 -0.19
N SER A 580 -48.16 -2.49 -0.18
CA SER A 580 -47.25 -3.46 0.43
C SER A 580 -46.65 -4.35 -0.65
N ALA A 581 -45.40 -4.76 -0.49
CA ALA A 581 -44.79 -5.79 -1.32
C ALA A 581 -43.87 -6.68 -0.50
N THR A 582 -43.87 -7.96 -0.86
CA THR A 582 -42.94 -8.96 -0.35
C THR A 582 -41.85 -9.18 -1.40
N ALA A 583 -40.60 -9.30 -0.96
CA ALA A 583 -39.49 -9.74 -1.79
C ALA A 583 -38.59 -10.69 -0.98
N THR A 584 -37.88 -11.56 -1.70
CA THR A 584 -36.90 -12.48 -1.12
C THR A 584 -35.48 -12.12 -1.54
N SER A 585 -34.50 -12.55 -0.74
CA SER A 585 -33.08 -12.47 -1.03
C SER A 585 -32.36 -13.71 -0.54
N LEU A 586 -31.28 -14.08 -1.24
CA LEU A 586 -30.30 -15.06 -0.77
C LEU A 586 -29.04 -14.37 -0.18
N VAL A 587 -29.00 -13.04 -0.20
CA VAL A 587 -27.85 -12.21 0.21
C VAL A 587 -27.97 -11.77 1.67
N SER A 588 -29.06 -11.07 2.01
CA SER A 588 -29.31 -10.61 3.38
C SER A 588 -30.77 -10.18 3.60
N GLN A 589 -31.16 -10.03 4.87
CA GLN A 589 -32.44 -9.43 5.23
C GLN A 589 -32.56 -7.97 4.78
N GLU A 590 -31.45 -7.22 4.75
CA GLU A 590 -31.41 -5.81 4.31
C GLU A 590 -31.59 -5.67 2.79
N ASP A 591 -31.07 -6.60 2.00
CA ASP A 591 -31.34 -6.66 0.56
C ASP A 591 -32.78 -7.13 0.27
N ALA A 592 -33.32 -8.10 1.03
CA ALA A 592 -34.74 -8.44 0.98
C ALA A 592 -35.62 -7.23 1.33
N ASP A 593 -35.28 -6.48 2.37
CA ASP A 593 -35.94 -5.24 2.78
C ASP A 593 -35.89 -4.16 1.68
N SER A 594 -34.71 -3.95 1.08
CA SER A 594 -34.51 -2.96 0.03
C SER A 594 -35.31 -3.29 -1.23
N LYS A 595 -35.31 -4.56 -1.65
CA LYS A 595 -36.12 -5.07 -2.76
C LYS A 595 -37.62 -4.98 -2.47
N ALA A 596 -38.04 -5.34 -1.26
CA ALA A 596 -39.44 -5.23 -0.83
C ALA A 596 -39.91 -3.78 -0.80
N LEU A 597 -39.08 -2.85 -0.33
CA LEU A 597 -39.40 -1.42 -0.27
C LEU A 597 -39.47 -0.79 -1.66
N ALA A 598 -38.54 -1.13 -2.56
CA ALA A 598 -38.57 -0.67 -3.95
C ALA A 598 -39.85 -1.15 -4.68
N LEU A 599 -40.21 -2.43 -4.50
CA LEU A 599 -41.41 -3.01 -5.10
C LEU A 599 -42.71 -2.46 -4.47
N ALA A 600 -42.70 -2.16 -3.17
CA ALA A 600 -43.83 -1.52 -2.48
C ALA A 600 -44.01 -0.08 -2.98
N ARG A 601 -42.91 0.66 -3.14
CA ARG A 601 -42.90 2.01 -3.70
C ARG A 601 -43.45 2.03 -5.13
N GLN A 602 -42.95 1.16 -6.01
CA GLN A 602 -43.42 1.05 -7.39
C GLN A 602 -44.94 0.80 -7.46
N LYS A 603 -45.46 -0.10 -6.62
CA LYS A 603 -46.91 -0.35 -6.53
C LYS A 603 -47.70 0.85 -6.03
N ALA A 604 -47.20 1.55 -5.01
CA ALA A 604 -47.85 2.73 -4.44
C ALA A 604 -47.90 3.89 -5.44
N GLU A 605 -46.78 4.19 -6.11
CA GLU A 605 -46.69 5.23 -7.14
C GLU A 605 -47.56 4.90 -8.36
N ALA A 606 -47.52 3.65 -8.85
CA ALA A 606 -48.36 3.22 -9.97
C ALA A 606 -49.87 3.28 -9.65
N ALA A 607 -50.27 2.95 -8.42
CA ALA A 607 -51.66 3.07 -7.99
C ALA A 607 -52.07 4.54 -7.73
N LEU A 608 -51.16 5.38 -7.22
CA LEU A 608 -51.41 6.82 -7.01
C LEU A 608 -51.74 7.56 -8.30
N LEU A 609 -51.16 7.16 -9.45
CA LEU A 609 -51.50 7.69 -10.78
C LEU A 609 -52.99 7.48 -11.15
N GLY A 610 -53.69 6.54 -10.53
CA GLY A 610 -55.14 6.36 -10.70
C GLY A 610 -56.01 7.32 -9.87
N PHE A 611 -55.44 7.99 -8.86
CA PHE A 611 -56.16 8.90 -7.95
C PHE A 611 -55.77 10.36 -8.13
N CYS A 612 -54.50 10.66 -8.45
CA CYS A 612 -54.01 12.00 -8.75
C CYS A 612 -54.45 12.50 -10.15
N VAL A 613 -55.76 12.60 -10.38
CA VAL A 613 -56.31 13.26 -11.57
C VAL A 613 -56.38 14.76 -11.30
N PRO A 614 -55.56 15.61 -11.96
CA PRO A 614 -55.55 17.04 -11.70
C PRO A 614 -56.91 17.65 -12.05
N SER A 615 -57.44 18.51 -11.17
CA SER A 615 -58.77 19.08 -11.36
C SER A 615 -58.80 20.05 -12.56
N ILE A 616 -59.40 19.61 -13.67
CA ILE A 616 -59.45 20.35 -14.95
C ILE A 616 -60.15 21.72 -14.83
N SER A 617 -60.88 21.95 -13.74
CA SER A 617 -61.60 23.18 -13.37
C SER A 617 -60.74 24.46 -13.23
N LYS A 618 -59.42 24.42 -13.43
CA LYS A 618 -58.55 25.61 -13.48
C LYS A 618 -58.04 26.01 -14.88
N PHE A 619 -58.33 25.24 -15.95
CA PHE A 619 -57.79 25.50 -17.29
C PHE A 619 -58.60 26.48 -18.16
N SER A 620 -59.55 27.23 -17.58
CA SER A 620 -60.41 28.20 -18.29
C SER A 620 -59.89 29.64 -18.32
N GLY A 621 -58.73 29.94 -17.70
CA GLY A 621 -58.23 31.31 -17.49
C GLY A 621 -57.17 31.83 -18.47
N LEU A 622 -56.56 30.97 -19.31
CA LEU A 622 -55.33 31.30 -20.07
C LEU A 622 -55.47 31.19 -21.59
N LEU A 623 -56.63 31.59 -22.15
CA LEU A 623 -56.86 31.63 -23.60
C LEU A 623 -57.30 33.02 -24.11
N ASN A 624 -56.67 34.09 -23.63
CA ASN A 624 -56.98 35.46 -24.09
C ASN A 624 -55.89 36.53 -23.82
N PHE A 625 -54.60 36.27 -24.12
CA PHE A 625 -53.57 37.34 -24.19
C PHE A 625 -52.32 36.92 -25.00
N ALA A 626 -52.40 36.94 -26.35
CA ALA A 626 -51.22 36.74 -27.23
C ALA A 626 -51.39 37.19 -28.69
N LEU A 627 -52.15 38.26 -29.00
CA LEU A 627 -52.29 38.79 -30.37
C LEU A 627 -52.18 40.33 -30.43
N ALA A 628 -51.00 40.85 -30.09
CA ALA A 628 -50.66 42.27 -30.30
C ALA A 628 -49.14 42.49 -30.46
N GLY A 629 -48.68 42.55 -31.73
CA GLY A 629 -47.46 43.19 -32.27
C GLY A 629 -46.16 43.33 -31.48
N GLY A 630 -45.03 42.92 -32.08
CA GLY A 630 -43.68 43.32 -31.66
C GLY A 630 -42.56 42.62 -32.45
N TYR A 631 -41.98 43.27 -33.46
CA TYR A 631 -40.87 42.72 -34.24
C TYR A 631 -39.50 43.05 -33.62
N SER A 632 -38.61 42.06 -33.57
CA SER A 632 -37.15 42.24 -33.73
C SER A 632 -36.55 40.96 -34.34
N GLN A 633 -35.31 41.02 -34.84
CA GLN A 633 -34.79 40.07 -35.83
C GLN A 633 -33.79 39.02 -35.30
N ASN A 634 -33.62 37.98 -36.12
CA ASN A 634 -32.62 36.89 -36.11
C ASN A 634 -32.96 35.69 -35.20
N ASP A 635 -32.88 34.43 -35.65
CA ASP A 635 -32.12 33.90 -36.80
C ASP A 635 -32.87 32.84 -37.65
N ARG A 636 -32.18 32.22 -38.63
CA ARG A 636 -32.76 31.46 -39.75
C ARG A 636 -33.07 29.98 -39.45
N ILE A 637 -34.22 29.52 -39.92
CA ILE A 637 -34.51 28.09 -40.19
C ILE A 637 -34.95 27.95 -41.66
N ILE A 638 -34.51 26.89 -42.33
CA ILE A 638 -34.80 26.62 -43.75
C ILE A 638 -35.89 25.54 -43.87
N HIS A 639 -36.95 25.82 -44.64
CA HIS A 639 -37.98 24.84 -45.02
C HIS A 639 -37.44 23.74 -45.94
N TYR A 640 -38.09 22.57 -45.91
CA TYR A 640 -38.51 21.92 -47.17
C TYR A 640 -39.91 21.30 -47.05
N GLN A 641 -40.60 21.20 -48.19
CA GLN A 641 -41.99 20.75 -48.28
C GLN A 641 -42.11 19.24 -48.57
N GLY A 642 -43.21 18.62 -48.15
CA GLY A 642 -43.61 17.28 -48.60
C GLY A 642 -44.39 17.31 -49.92
N TYR A 643 -44.55 16.14 -50.55
CA TYR A 643 -45.38 15.95 -51.75
C TYR A 643 -46.19 14.65 -51.66
N ASN A 644 -47.40 14.64 -52.22
CA ASN A 644 -48.34 13.51 -52.18
C ASN A 644 -48.41 12.75 -53.52
N GLY A 645 -48.66 11.44 -53.46
CA GLY A 645 -48.95 10.62 -54.65
C GLY A 645 -49.72 9.34 -54.29
N LYS A 646 -50.78 9.02 -55.06
CA LYS A 646 -51.58 7.78 -54.95
C LYS A 646 -51.47 6.97 -56.25
N VAL A 647 -51.31 5.64 -56.14
CA VAL A 647 -51.65 4.65 -57.19
C VAL A 647 -52.24 3.39 -56.52
N GLY A 648 -52.96 2.55 -57.29
CA GLY A 648 -53.69 1.37 -56.82
C GLY A 648 -52.92 0.01 -56.86
N PRO A 649 -53.63 -1.13 -56.65
CA PRO A 649 -53.03 -2.42 -56.26
C PRO A 649 -52.97 -3.51 -57.37
N ILE A 650 -52.59 -4.75 -56.96
CA ILE A 650 -52.46 -6.03 -57.71
C ILE A 650 -51.29 -6.00 -58.76
N THR A 651 -50.42 -7.00 -58.98
CA THR A 651 -50.46 -8.49 -58.90
C THR A 651 -49.15 -9.17 -58.40
N THR A 652 -49.15 -10.51 -58.37
CA THR A 652 -48.07 -11.44 -57.98
C THR A 652 -46.86 -11.48 -58.93
N PRO A 653 -45.66 -11.91 -58.48
CA PRO A 653 -44.45 -12.02 -59.29
C PRO A 653 -44.37 -13.30 -60.15
N ASP A 654 -43.74 -13.19 -61.33
CA ASP A 654 -43.32 -14.30 -62.21
C ASP A 654 -41.77 -14.41 -62.17
N PRO A 655 -41.19 -15.58 -61.82
CA PRO A 655 -39.75 -15.70 -61.58
C PRO A 655 -38.93 -16.14 -62.81
N ASN A 656 -38.58 -15.22 -63.72
CA ASN A 656 -37.53 -15.49 -64.74
C ASN A 656 -36.87 -14.22 -65.35
N GLN A 657 -35.73 -13.77 -64.81
CA GLN A 657 -34.60 -13.34 -65.64
C GLN A 657 -33.26 -13.24 -64.88
N LYS A 658 -32.19 -13.67 -65.54
CA LYS A 658 -30.78 -13.34 -65.27
C LYS A 658 -30.35 -12.23 -66.26
N ASP A 659 -29.15 -11.64 -66.32
CA ASP A 659 -27.81 -11.72 -65.69
C ASP A 659 -27.26 -10.25 -65.76
N MET A 660 -26.20 -9.74 -65.10
CA MET A 660 -25.10 -10.25 -64.26
C MET A 660 -24.48 -9.04 -63.49
N GLY A 661 -23.67 -9.24 -62.43
CA GLY A 661 -22.82 -8.17 -61.87
C GLY A 661 -22.33 -8.38 -60.43
N ASP A 662 -21.01 -8.31 -60.21
CA ASP A 662 -20.36 -8.52 -58.90
C ASP A 662 -20.54 -7.36 -57.90
N TRP A 663 -20.48 -7.66 -56.59
CA TRP A 663 -19.34 -7.35 -55.71
C TRP A 663 -19.68 -7.59 -54.21
N GLY A 664 -18.82 -8.35 -53.51
CA GLY A 664 -18.45 -8.03 -52.11
C GLY A 664 -19.36 -8.45 -50.93
N TYR A 665 -19.16 -9.68 -50.46
CA TYR A 665 -19.36 -10.15 -49.07
C TYR A 665 -20.77 -10.29 -48.48
N GLN A 666 -20.86 -11.22 -47.51
CA GLN A 666 -22.08 -11.82 -46.99
C GLN A 666 -22.24 -11.52 -45.49
N TYR A 667 -23.48 -11.26 -45.07
CA TYR A 667 -23.98 -11.72 -43.77
C TYR A 667 -25.14 -12.66 -44.04
N GLY A 668 -25.09 -13.87 -43.47
CA GLY A 668 -26.08 -14.92 -43.61
C GLY A 668 -26.42 -15.54 -42.25
N PRO A 669 -27.62 -16.11 -42.06
CA PRO A 669 -28.31 -15.94 -40.77
C PRO A 669 -28.82 -17.25 -40.14
N LEU A 670 -29.61 -17.06 -39.08
CA LEU A 670 -30.74 -17.93 -38.67
C LEU A 670 -30.40 -19.24 -37.92
N VAL A 671 -30.71 -19.25 -36.62
CA VAL A 671 -31.57 -20.28 -36.03
C VAL A 671 -32.57 -19.60 -35.10
N VAL A 672 -33.86 -19.90 -35.27
CA VAL A 672 -34.92 -19.75 -34.25
C VAL A 672 -35.52 -21.13 -34.08
N GLY A 673 -35.79 -21.54 -32.84
CA GLY A 673 -36.37 -22.86 -32.54
C GLY A 673 -37.47 -22.75 -31.48
N ASP A 674 -38.70 -23.03 -31.89
CA ASP A 674 -39.85 -23.22 -31.00
C ASP A 674 -39.89 -24.66 -30.48
N TYR A 675 -40.22 -24.84 -29.18
CA TYR A 675 -40.87 -25.99 -28.52
C TYR A 675 -40.81 -25.73 -26.99
N GLY A 676 -41.82 -26.01 -26.15
CA GLY A 676 -43.19 -26.49 -26.38
C GLY A 676 -43.94 -26.59 -25.04
N ASP A 677 -45.28 -26.55 -25.06
CA ASP A 677 -46.16 -26.41 -23.88
C ASP A 677 -46.02 -27.50 -22.78
N TYR A 678 -46.26 -27.16 -21.50
CA TYR A 678 -47.53 -27.45 -20.78
C TYR A 678 -47.49 -27.36 -19.23
N TRP A 679 -48.69 -27.19 -18.68
CA TRP A 679 -49.20 -27.62 -17.36
C TRP A 679 -48.99 -26.75 -16.09
N ASN A 680 -50.13 -26.41 -15.49
CA ASN A 680 -50.33 -25.83 -14.16
C ASN A 680 -51.65 -26.40 -13.62
N PRO A 681 -51.65 -27.00 -12.41
CA PRO A 681 -52.81 -26.79 -11.53
C PRO A 681 -52.48 -26.73 -10.02
N GLY A 682 -53.29 -25.97 -9.26
CA GLY A 682 -53.66 -26.36 -7.89
C GLY A 682 -53.37 -25.40 -6.73
N LEU A 683 -54.39 -24.64 -6.32
CA LEU A 683 -54.60 -24.20 -4.91
C LEU A 683 -55.30 -25.37 -4.15
N PRO A 684 -55.25 -25.50 -2.79
CA PRO A 684 -55.96 -24.60 -1.85
C PRO A 684 -55.25 -24.50 -0.44
N PRO A 685 -55.86 -24.27 0.77
CA PRO A 685 -55.18 -23.61 1.92
C PRO A 685 -55.30 -24.43 3.26
N PRO A 686 -55.39 -23.87 4.49
CA PRO A 686 -54.67 -22.80 5.21
C PRO A 686 -53.89 -23.30 6.48
N CYS A 687 -53.31 -22.38 7.28
CA CYS A 687 -52.52 -22.62 8.51
C CYS A 687 -53.31 -23.24 9.71
N PRO A 688 -52.63 -23.79 10.75
CA PRO A 688 -52.41 -23.04 12.01
C PRO A 688 -51.03 -23.39 12.73
N PRO A 689 -50.77 -23.14 14.04
CA PRO A 689 -50.28 -21.83 14.51
C PRO A 689 -49.17 -21.81 15.63
N ALA A 690 -48.73 -20.59 15.96
CA ALA A 690 -48.37 -20.07 17.32
C ALA A 690 -46.92 -20.13 17.88
N TYR A 691 -46.68 -19.17 18.81
CA TYR A 691 -45.50 -18.85 19.64
C TYR A 691 -44.22 -18.40 18.90
N ALA A 692 -43.58 -17.23 19.08
CA ALA A 692 -43.54 -16.13 20.08
C ALA A 692 -42.28 -16.11 20.97
N GLY A 693 -41.45 -15.07 20.80
CA GLY A 693 -40.25 -14.78 21.59
C GLY A 693 -39.68 -13.39 21.26
N LEU A 694 -39.30 -12.64 22.29
CA LEU A 694 -38.71 -11.29 22.31
C LEU A 694 -37.73 -11.23 23.50
N PRO A 695 -36.82 -10.25 23.60
CA PRO A 695 -36.28 -9.33 22.59
C PRO A 695 -34.73 -9.26 22.59
N ASP A 696 -34.17 -8.61 21.57
CA ASP A 696 -32.93 -7.80 21.60
C ASP A 696 -33.03 -6.82 20.41
N GLY A 697 -32.22 -5.77 20.25
CA GLY A 697 -31.08 -5.22 20.99
C GLY A 697 -30.53 -4.05 20.16
N TYR A 698 -29.82 -3.07 20.75
CA TYR A 698 -29.40 -1.87 19.99
C TYR A 698 -28.28 -2.19 18.97
N GLY A 699 -28.56 -1.96 17.68
CA GLY A 699 -27.57 -1.93 16.60
C GLY A 699 -27.46 -0.55 15.97
N SER A 700 -26.26 0.02 15.94
CA SER A 700 -26.00 1.38 15.43
C SER A 700 -25.48 1.35 13.98
N GLY A 701 -26.34 1.69 13.01
CA GLY A 701 -25.95 1.94 11.62
C GLY A 701 -25.92 3.43 11.29
N PHE A 702 -24.99 3.86 10.43
CA PHE A 702 -24.97 5.23 9.88
C PHE A 702 -26.10 5.39 8.86
N THR A 703 -27.10 6.23 9.17
CA THR A 703 -28.15 6.63 8.23
C THR A 703 -28.18 8.15 8.01
N SER A 704 -28.68 8.55 6.85
CA SER A 704 -28.89 9.95 6.48
C SER A 704 -29.81 10.66 7.49
N LEU A 705 -29.32 11.73 8.13
CA LEU A 705 -30.06 12.46 9.15
C LEU A 705 -31.16 13.35 8.54
N ARG A 706 -32.34 12.77 8.38
CA ARG A 706 -33.61 13.47 8.64
C ARG A 706 -34.29 12.83 9.85
N ASP A 707 -34.91 13.68 10.65
CA ASP A 707 -35.78 13.35 11.80
C ASP A 707 -35.20 12.46 12.92
N SER A 708 -34.33 13.06 13.75
CA SER A 708 -34.24 12.71 15.17
C SER A 708 -34.02 13.96 16.05
N LYS A 709 -34.62 13.98 17.24
CA LYS A 709 -34.58 15.13 18.16
C LYS A 709 -33.35 15.05 19.08
N PHE A 710 -32.39 15.95 18.90
CA PHE A 710 -31.27 16.15 19.82
C PHE A 710 -31.22 17.60 20.32
N ASN A 711 -30.97 17.77 21.64
CA ASN A 711 -30.72 19.08 22.24
C ASN A 711 -29.26 19.49 21.99
N PHE A 712 -29.04 20.52 21.18
CA PHE A 712 -27.70 21.02 20.89
C PHE A 712 -27.17 21.94 22.01
N LEU A 713 -25.91 21.72 22.40
CA LEU A 713 -25.08 22.75 23.04
C LEU A 713 -24.55 23.73 21.98
N PRO A 714 -24.20 24.98 22.35
CA PRO A 714 -24.10 26.08 21.37
C PRO A 714 -22.83 26.04 20.51
N GLY A 715 -22.96 25.57 19.27
CA GLY A 715 -21.97 25.78 18.22
C GLY A 715 -22.25 24.93 16.97
N VAL A 716 -22.43 25.56 15.81
CA VAL A 716 -22.55 24.87 14.52
C VAL A 716 -21.25 25.06 13.74
N TYR A 717 -20.68 23.94 13.29
CA TYR A 717 -19.47 23.86 12.49
C TYR A 717 -19.81 23.23 11.13
N LEU A 718 -19.31 23.82 10.05
CA LEU A 718 -19.38 23.27 8.69
C LEU A 718 -17.96 23.08 8.16
N ILE A 719 -17.67 21.88 7.67
CA ILE A 719 -16.41 21.46 7.05
C ILE A 719 -16.77 20.97 5.65
N MET A 720 -16.03 21.40 4.62
CA MET A 720 -16.31 21.08 3.21
C MET A 720 -15.09 20.42 2.54
N PRO A 721 -15.28 19.41 1.66
CA PRO A 721 -14.19 18.82 0.88
C PRO A 721 -13.72 19.73 -0.28
N SER A 722 -12.76 19.23 -1.06
CA SER A 722 -11.93 19.97 -2.02
C SER A 722 -12.65 20.70 -3.16
N ALA A 723 -11.97 21.71 -3.72
CA ALA A 723 -12.53 22.68 -4.66
C ALA A 723 -12.68 22.18 -6.12
N ALA A 724 -13.74 22.70 -6.76
CA ALA A 724 -13.90 22.88 -8.20
C ALA A 724 -14.75 24.15 -8.41
N ASP A 725 -14.61 24.85 -9.55
CA ASP A 725 -15.18 26.19 -9.75
C ASP A 725 -16.71 26.25 -9.68
N PHE A 726 -17.24 26.72 -8.54
CA PHE A 726 -18.67 26.91 -8.30
C PHE A 726 -18.98 28.15 -7.46
N LEU A 727 -20.13 28.77 -7.72
CA LEU A 727 -20.70 29.84 -6.90
C LEU A 727 -21.14 29.27 -5.54
N LEU A 728 -20.29 29.40 -4.52
CA LEU A 728 -20.51 28.78 -3.21
C LEU A 728 -21.67 29.45 -2.44
N LYS A 729 -22.83 28.78 -2.38
CA LYS A 729 -24.00 29.22 -1.59
C LYS A 729 -24.09 28.44 -0.28
N ALA A 730 -23.98 29.13 0.86
CA ALA A 730 -24.27 28.57 2.17
C ALA A 730 -25.72 28.91 2.58
N THR A 731 -26.58 27.89 2.69
CA THR A 731 -28.01 28.06 3.01
C THR A 731 -28.38 27.38 4.33
N LEU A 732 -28.79 28.17 5.32
CA LEU A 732 -29.34 27.67 6.58
C LEU A 732 -30.87 27.47 6.47
N TYR A 733 -31.33 26.22 6.58
CA TYR A 733 -32.76 25.88 6.59
C TYR A 733 -33.41 26.15 7.95
N ALA A 734 -33.91 27.37 8.14
CA ALA A 734 -34.49 27.86 9.39
C ALA A 734 -35.94 27.39 9.66
N ASN A 735 -36.21 26.08 9.65
CA ASN A 735 -37.54 25.51 9.91
C ASN A 735 -37.88 25.32 11.41
N TYR A 736 -37.06 25.82 12.34
CA TYR A 736 -37.29 25.70 13.79
C TYR A 736 -37.14 27.08 14.47
N PRO A 737 -38.22 27.68 15.01
CA PRO A 737 -38.21 29.07 15.49
C PRO A 737 -37.44 29.32 16.81
N ASN A 738 -36.87 28.27 17.44
CA ASN A 738 -36.27 28.34 18.78
C ASN A 738 -34.75 28.03 18.83
N ILE A 739 -34.04 27.98 17.70
CA ILE A 739 -32.59 27.72 17.67
C ILE A 739 -31.81 29.03 17.83
N PHE A 740 -31.26 29.27 19.03
CA PHE A 740 -30.43 30.43 19.34
C PHE A 740 -29.00 30.30 18.77
N LEU A 741 -28.86 30.55 17.46
CA LEU A 741 -27.57 30.62 16.76
C LEU A 741 -26.77 31.88 17.16
N ASN A 742 -26.12 31.82 18.32
CA ASN A 742 -25.30 32.90 18.85
C ASN A 742 -23.94 33.04 18.13
N THR A 743 -23.41 31.97 17.52
CA THR A 743 -22.20 32.01 16.70
C THR A 743 -22.21 30.88 15.65
N LEU A 744 -21.81 31.23 14.41
CA LEU A 744 -21.54 30.31 13.30
C LEU A 744 -20.06 30.42 12.92
N LYS A 745 -19.45 29.28 12.56
CA LYS A 745 -18.06 29.20 12.08
C LYS A 745 -17.96 28.32 10.84
N ILE A 746 -17.22 28.78 9.83
CA ILE A 746 -16.97 28.07 8.57
C ILE A 746 -15.45 28.02 8.36
N TYR A 747 -14.90 26.83 8.10
CA TYR A 747 -13.47 26.56 7.92
C TYR A 747 -13.21 25.67 6.70
N ALA A 748 -12.09 25.91 6.00
CA ALA A 748 -11.58 25.01 4.96
C ALA A 748 -10.56 24.02 5.57
N PRO A 749 -10.72 22.69 5.43
CA PRO A 749 -9.84 21.72 6.08
C PRO A 749 -8.41 21.70 5.50
N ASN A 750 -8.23 22.09 4.24
CA ASN A 750 -6.95 22.00 3.51
C ASN A 750 -6.25 23.37 3.36
N GLY A 751 -6.46 24.29 4.30
CA GLY A 751 -5.59 25.46 4.51
C GLY A 751 -5.82 26.71 3.64
N CYS A 752 -6.42 26.60 2.45
CA CYS A 752 -6.78 27.73 1.59
C CYS A 752 -8.15 27.53 0.92
N LEU A 753 -8.91 28.62 0.77
CA LEU A 753 -10.08 28.70 -0.11
C LEU A 753 -9.78 29.77 -1.18
N SER A 754 -9.41 29.30 -2.38
CA SER A 754 -8.98 30.16 -3.48
C SER A 754 -10.18 30.84 -4.14
N LEU A 755 -10.21 32.17 -4.09
CA LEU A 755 -11.10 32.99 -4.92
C LEU A 755 -10.25 33.56 -6.06
N ALA A 756 -10.62 33.24 -7.31
CA ALA A 756 -10.02 33.87 -8.48
C ALA A 756 -10.21 35.41 -8.45
N PRO A 757 -9.37 36.22 -9.12
CA PRO A 757 -9.34 37.68 -8.93
C PRO A 757 -10.64 38.42 -9.26
N ASN A 758 -11.59 37.77 -9.92
CA ASN A 758 -12.83 38.32 -10.46
C ASN A 758 -13.97 38.45 -9.42
N ASN A 759 -13.72 39.15 -8.30
CA ASN A 759 -14.77 39.69 -7.40
C ASN A 759 -15.87 38.71 -6.89
N TYR A 760 -15.63 37.39 -6.85
CA TYR A 760 -16.67 36.43 -6.49
C TYR A 760 -17.13 36.60 -5.01
N PRO A 761 -18.43 36.88 -4.76
CA PRO A 761 -18.93 37.15 -3.42
C PRO A 761 -19.19 35.86 -2.63
N PHE A 762 -18.85 35.84 -1.34
CA PHE A 762 -19.26 34.79 -0.43
C PHE A 762 -20.68 35.08 0.10
N MET A 763 -21.63 34.18 -0.14
CA MET A 763 -23.05 34.37 0.14
C MET A 763 -23.56 33.50 1.28
N ILE A 764 -24.11 34.14 2.33
CA ILE A 764 -24.70 33.48 3.51
C ILE A 764 -26.20 33.79 3.57
N TYR A 765 -27.02 32.77 3.35
CA TYR A 765 -28.49 32.84 3.40
C TYR A 765 -29.05 32.21 4.70
N GLY A 766 -30.20 32.71 5.16
CA GLY A 766 -30.93 32.13 6.29
C GLY A 766 -30.46 32.57 7.68
N LEU A 767 -29.76 33.71 7.78
CA LEU A 767 -29.46 34.33 9.08
C LEU A 767 -30.75 34.90 9.71
N PRO A 768 -31.07 34.60 10.98
CA PRO A 768 -32.23 35.19 11.66
C PRO A 768 -32.13 36.71 11.78
N ALA A 769 -33.26 37.42 11.83
CA ALA A 769 -33.25 38.88 12.00
C ALA A 769 -32.48 39.32 13.27
N GLY A 770 -31.64 40.36 13.17
CA GLY A 770 -30.86 40.89 14.29
C GLY A 770 -29.57 41.61 13.88
N ILE A 771 -28.71 41.86 14.87
CA ILE A 771 -27.46 42.60 14.72
C ILE A 771 -26.27 41.65 14.86
N TYR A 772 -25.28 41.75 13.98
CA TYR A 772 -24.17 40.81 13.85
C TYR A 772 -22.79 41.48 13.87
N ASP A 773 -21.82 40.81 14.47
CA ASP A 773 -20.39 41.03 14.26
C ASP A 773 -19.86 39.90 13.34
N VAL A 774 -19.11 40.26 12.30
CA VAL A 774 -18.57 39.34 11.30
C VAL A 774 -17.06 39.48 11.24
N TYR A 775 -16.36 38.35 11.30
CA TYR A 775 -14.91 38.24 11.32
C TYR A 775 -14.49 37.41 10.11
N VAL A 776 -13.69 38.00 9.22
CA VAL A 776 -13.12 37.33 8.05
C VAL A 776 -11.63 37.10 8.30
N PHE A 777 -11.19 35.85 8.19
CA PHE A 777 -9.80 35.45 8.45
C PHE A 777 -9.10 35.14 7.12
N GLY A 778 -7.88 35.64 6.95
CA GLY A 778 -7.05 35.39 5.77
C GLY A 778 -5.58 35.18 6.16
N ARG A 779 -4.79 34.63 5.23
CA ARG A 779 -3.34 34.47 5.38
C ARG A 779 -2.63 35.44 4.43
N LEU A 780 -1.75 36.28 4.98
CA LEU A 780 -0.76 37.01 4.19
C LEU A 780 0.26 36.00 3.66
N ILE A 781 0.49 36.02 2.35
CA ILE A 781 1.49 35.18 1.68
C ILE A 781 2.66 36.10 1.32
N GLU A 782 3.86 35.75 1.79
CA GLU A 782 5.12 36.54 1.76
C GLU A 782 5.21 37.75 2.73
N PRO A 783 6.32 37.87 3.48
CA PRO A 783 6.68 39.09 4.20
C PRO A 783 7.51 40.02 3.30
N GLY A 784 6.90 41.08 2.78
CA GLY A 784 7.60 42.08 1.96
C GLY A 784 6.68 42.87 1.01
N PHE A 785 5.56 42.26 0.61
CA PHE A 785 4.47 42.94 -0.09
C PHE A 785 3.36 43.32 0.89
N ASP A 786 2.85 44.54 0.76
CA ASP A 786 1.80 45.09 1.61
C ASP A 786 0.41 44.59 1.12
N LEU A 787 0.19 43.28 1.25
CA LEU A 787 -1.01 42.59 0.76
C LEU A 787 -2.22 42.79 1.68
N GLY A 788 -2.54 44.06 1.96
CA GLY A 788 -3.70 44.51 2.75
C GLY A 788 -5.03 44.24 2.04
N GLY A 789 -5.40 42.96 1.92
CA GLY A 789 -6.65 42.51 1.31
C GLY A 789 -7.85 43.25 1.89
N LYS A 790 -8.55 44.02 1.06
CA LYS A 790 -9.67 44.86 1.46
C LYS A 790 -10.96 44.06 1.37
N TYR A 791 -11.69 43.97 2.48
CA TYR A 791 -12.96 43.25 2.53
C TYR A 791 -14.10 44.22 2.83
N SER A 792 -15.20 44.11 2.10
CA SER A 792 -16.46 44.80 2.39
C SER A 792 -17.61 43.80 2.55
N TRP A 793 -18.76 44.31 2.98
CA TRP A 793 -19.99 43.55 3.06
C TRP A 793 -21.16 44.33 2.49
N GLN A 794 -22.13 43.57 1.99
CA GLN A 794 -23.45 44.03 1.58
C GLN A 794 -24.49 43.14 2.30
N VAL A 795 -25.60 43.72 2.75
CA VAL A 795 -26.82 42.96 3.03
C VAL A 795 -27.72 43.17 1.83
N ILE A 796 -28.24 42.08 1.29
CA ILE A 796 -29.17 42.09 0.15
C ILE A 796 -30.52 41.47 0.54
N ASP A 797 -31.59 41.95 -0.08
CA ASP A 797 -32.94 41.40 0.08
C ASP A 797 -33.19 40.17 -0.81
N SER A 798 -34.45 39.76 -0.97
CA SER A 798 -34.85 38.62 -1.81
C SER A 798 -34.62 38.83 -3.30
N ASP A 799 -34.46 40.08 -3.72
CA ASP A 799 -34.47 40.51 -5.12
C ASP A 799 -33.03 40.92 -5.53
N ASP A 800 -32.03 40.37 -4.82
CA ASP A 800 -30.58 40.66 -4.85
C ASP A 800 -30.20 42.15 -4.70
N SER A 801 -31.13 43.00 -4.22
CA SER A 801 -30.92 44.45 -4.10
C SER A 801 -30.18 44.81 -2.82
N VAL A 802 -29.17 45.69 -2.91
CA VAL A 802 -28.32 46.09 -1.79
C VAL A 802 -29.04 47.09 -0.89
N VAL A 803 -29.49 46.62 0.27
CA VAL A 803 -30.21 47.45 1.26
C VAL A 803 -29.29 48.12 2.29
N ALA A 804 -28.08 47.57 2.48
CA ALA A 804 -27.05 48.13 3.36
C ALA A 804 -25.67 47.64 2.92
N SER A 805 -24.63 48.43 3.15
CA SER A 805 -23.24 48.02 2.92
C SER A 805 -22.27 48.76 3.83
N GLY A 806 -21.13 48.13 4.13
CA GLY A 806 -20.01 48.78 4.82
C GLY A 806 -18.83 49.03 3.90
N GLU A 807 -18.02 50.03 4.23
CA GLU A 807 -16.76 50.31 3.56
C GLU A 807 -15.72 49.19 3.75
N ALA A 808 -14.69 49.20 2.91
CA ALA A 808 -13.68 48.16 2.91
C ALA A 808 -12.66 48.32 4.05
N ILE A 809 -12.48 47.28 4.86
CA ILE A 809 -11.54 47.24 5.97
C ILE A 809 -10.32 46.38 5.59
N GLU A 810 -9.12 46.88 5.90
CA GLU A 810 -7.85 46.17 5.73
C GLU A 810 -7.52 45.25 6.92
N LEU A 811 -6.72 44.21 6.68
CA LEU A 811 -6.34 43.16 7.64
C LEU A 811 -5.29 43.62 8.69
N ASN A 812 -5.43 44.80 9.29
CA ASN A 812 -4.32 45.48 9.97
C ASN A 812 -4.18 45.20 11.49
N THR A 813 -4.89 44.22 12.05
CA THR A 813 -4.78 43.85 13.48
C THR A 813 -4.38 42.38 13.70
N PRO A 814 -3.21 42.10 14.29
CA PRO A 814 -2.88 40.76 14.79
C PRO A 814 -3.71 40.41 16.03
N LEU A 815 -3.90 39.11 16.28
CA LEU A 815 -4.65 38.60 17.43
C LEU A 815 -3.83 38.64 18.74
N ILE A 816 -4.51 39.05 19.83
CA ILE A 816 -4.11 38.67 21.19
C ILE A 816 -4.82 37.34 21.52
N PRO A 817 -4.16 36.32 22.10
CA PRO A 817 -4.72 34.96 22.17
C PRO A 817 -6.01 34.84 23.00
N TYR A 818 -7.05 34.22 22.42
CA TYR A 818 -8.27 33.80 23.12
C TYR A 818 -8.80 32.46 22.57
N GLY A 819 -8.21 31.36 23.04
CA GLY A 819 -8.70 29.99 22.84
C GLY A 819 -7.67 29.02 22.24
N PRO A 820 -7.67 27.73 22.64
CA PRO A 820 -6.59 26.78 22.36
C PRO A 820 -6.54 26.21 20.93
N TYR A 821 -7.21 26.84 19.96
CA TYR A 821 -7.34 26.36 18.57
C TYR A 821 -7.12 27.46 17.52
N LEU A 822 -6.50 28.58 17.90
CA LEU A 822 -6.02 29.60 16.95
C LEU A 822 -4.50 29.66 17.09
N GLN A 823 -3.79 29.24 16.05
CA GLN A 823 -2.36 29.50 15.95
C GLN A 823 -2.11 31.01 15.80
N GLU A 824 -0.97 31.45 16.32
CA GLU A 824 -0.49 32.83 16.20
C GLU A 824 -0.24 33.18 14.71
N ASN A 825 -0.28 34.47 14.36
CA ASN A 825 -0.11 35.03 13.01
C ASN A 825 -1.34 35.03 12.05
N HIS A 826 -2.57 34.76 12.51
CA HIS A 826 -3.77 35.05 11.71
C HIS A 826 -4.24 36.52 11.85
N HIS A 827 -4.32 37.23 10.73
CA HIS A 827 -4.95 38.54 10.62
C HIS A 827 -6.45 38.40 10.33
N TYR A 828 -7.26 39.37 10.77
CA TYR A 828 -8.70 39.36 10.54
C TYR A 828 -9.28 40.75 10.28
N ALA A 829 -10.31 40.82 9.45
CA ALA A 829 -11.16 42.00 9.27
C ALA A 829 -12.43 41.82 10.10
N LYS A 830 -12.78 42.81 10.94
CA LYS A 830 -14.00 42.78 11.75
C LYS A 830 -15.00 43.84 11.31
N PHE A 831 -16.14 43.38 10.81
CA PHE A 831 -17.33 44.21 10.65
C PHE A 831 -18.20 44.11 11.90
N SER A 832 -18.74 45.25 12.32
CA SER A 832 -19.44 45.37 13.61
C SER A 832 -20.82 45.99 13.42
N GLY A 833 -21.85 45.40 14.03
CA GLY A 833 -23.18 46.00 14.04
C GLY A 833 -24.00 45.82 12.75
N ILE A 834 -23.70 44.82 11.92
CA ILE A 834 -24.43 44.54 10.68
C ILE A 834 -25.88 44.15 11.02
N VAL A 835 -26.85 44.93 10.56
CA VAL A 835 -28.28 44.65 10.76
C VAL A 835 -28.79 43.80 9.60
N ILE A 836 -29.36 42.64 9.91
CA ILE A 836 -29.95 41.72 8.93
C ILE A 836 -31.44 41.56 9.25
N GLN A 837 -32.31 41.66 8.25
CA GLN A 837 -33.75 41.42 8.38
C GLN A 837 -34.12 39.99 8.01
N ALA A 838 -35.34 39.55 8.35
CA ALA A 838 -35.78 38.19 8.03
C ALA A 838 -35.86 37.98 6.51
N GLY A 839 -35.25 36.91 6.01
CA GLY A 839 -35.18 36.59 4.58
C GLY A 839 -34.02 37.24 3.82
N TYR A 840 -33.27 38.15 4.44
CA TYR A 840 -32.17 38.88 3.79
C TYR A 840 -30.87 38.07 3.88
N ALA A 841 -29.97 38.26 2.91
CA ALA A 841 -28.69 37.55 2.83
C ALA A 841 -27.50 38.46 3.16
N LEU A 842 -26.47 37.89 3.78
CA LEU A 842 -25.18 38.56 3.98
C LEU A 842 -24.22 38.16 2.84
N LYS A 843 -23.67 39.18 2.20
CA LYS A 843 -22.73 39.09 1.08
C LYS A 843 -21.40 39.69 1.49
N ILE A 844 -20.33 38.89 1.48
CA ILE A 844 -18.97 39.36 1.78
C ILE A 844 -18.19 39.42 0.47
N ILE A 845 -17.52 40.54 0.22
CA ILE A 845 -16.80 40.81 -1.03
C ILE A 845 -15.33 41.05 -0.67
N SER A 846 -14.44 40.33 -1.33
CA SER A 846 -13.00 40.63 -1.31
C SER A 846 -12.65 41.53 -2.49
N MET A 847 -11.92 42.60 -2.23
CA MET A 847 -11.35 43.49 -3.25
C MET A 847 -9.87 43.20 -3.38
N ALA A 848 -9.45 42.69 -4.53
CA ALA A 848 -8.04 42.59 -4.87
C ALA A 848 -7.43 43.99 -4.91
N ILE A 849 -6.26 44.15 -4.32
CA ILE A 849 -5.38 45.31 -4.55
C ILE A 849 -4.25 44.79 -5.43
N ASN A 850 -4.03 45.43 -6.58
CA ASN A 850 -2.94 45.11 -7.53
C ASN A 850 -2.89 43.61 -7.92
N ASP A 851 -3.96 43.12 -8.56
CA ASP A 851 -4.11 41.77 -9.16
C ASP A 851 -3.79 40.56 -8.24
N SER A 852 -3.67 40.80 -6.93
CA SER A 852 -3.24 39.80 -5.95
C SER A 852 -4.41 38.92 -5.48
N LEU A 853 -4.17 37.61 -5.39
CA LEU A 853 -5.16 36.62 -4.91
C LEU A 853 -5.39 36.76 -3.40
N ASN A 854 -6.59 37.19 -3.01
CA ASN A 854 -7.01 37.23 -1.61
C ASN A 854 -7.62 35.88 -1.17
N PHE A 855 -6.96 35.20 -0.23
CA PHE A 855 -7.44 33.92 0.32
C PHE A 855 -8.22 34.12 1.62
N ILE A 856 -9.46 33.61 1.66
CA ILE A 856 -10.28 33.54 2.88
C ILE A 856 -10.11 32.15 3.50
N ASN A 857 -9.49 32.08 4.68
CA ASN A 857 -9.28 30.81 5.39
C ASN A 857 -10.48 30.43 6.26
N GLY A 858 -11.33 31.39 6.62
CA GLY A 858 -12.58 31.14 7.33
C GLY A 858 -13.38 32.40 7.60
N ILE A 859 -14.64 32.19 8.01
CA ILE A 859 -15.56 33.26 8.41
C ILE A 859 -16.24 32.86 9.73
N GLN A 860 -16.26 33.79 10.69
CA GLN A 860 -17.04 33.66 11.92
C GLN A 860 -18.10 34.77 11.99
N ILE A 861 -19.34 34.38 12.26
CA ILE A 861 -20.47 35.29 12.42
C ILE A 861 -20.98 35.15 13.85
N LYS A 862 -21.05 36.25 14.60
CA LYS A 862 -21.53 36.28 15.99
C LYS A 862 -22.74 37.21 16.09
N LYS A 863 -23.88 36.68 16.55
CA LYS A 863 -25.05 37.52 16.84
C LYS A 863 -24.79 38.34 18.10
N ARG A 864 -25.15 39.63 18.08
CA ARG A 864 -25.27 40.42 19.30
C ARG A 864 -26.59 40.04 19.99
N ILE A 865 -26.48 39.72 21.27
CA ILE A 865 -27.61 39.46 22.19
C ILE A 865 -27.96 40.80 22.84
#